data_AF-A0A0R3PNR6-F1
#
_entry.id   AF-A0A0R3PNR6-F1
#
_cell.length_a   1.000
_cell.length_b   1.000
_cell.length_c   1.000
_cell.angle_alpha   90.00
_cell.angle_beta   90.00
_cell.angle_gamma   90.00
#
_symmetry.space_group_name_H-M   'P 1'
#
loop_
_entity.id
_entity.type
_entity.pdbx_description
1 polymer ?
#
loop_
_entity_poly.entity_id
_entity_poly.type
_entity_poly.pdbx_seq_one_letter_code
_entity_poly.pdbx_strand_id
1 'polypeptide(L)'
;MFCRFGLCDHTIFSLMKMMIQPEGKYPLHLAIEMHRLKIVRRMLKLGADVSVKDINGNNAIHYGSLASVQMLELLWEFDECHGLINQTNNEGYVPVMLAIRAANPRCFATLLNFGAELSMRVQGRNPLFEAMQSKGKNAELVPIIEASPDLVKERDSSGNSALHVAMHKTPLMAKISCDIDHRVLLFDFQGEIGLMITLLSYCCDIDAQDNDGNTALHIAVSKKNNEATRLLLCLGANPNLTNSNDETPRHLAARLKETTLLKSLIMCGALTCPPKKVGCVSGCVNEAMKGLFMCFKMFYDSLIARLDDLDSRCEKPSNMLNLLSLDGGGIRGLVILQVNCDPSTLIILFYFLMFFISGKTLRECQHIYLRFKDLIFDGWTRPYNSAVLEMFMKEAIGEKNLDDIKYPRLMISTVRADFFPVKLEFMRNYQLPLSEDENSALGFTDPSEIPIWKALRRTSAAPMFFSPVDDKYIDGGIIANNPTLDLLAEAQLYNGINTYLKRPEDKVEIGCVLSIGTGQIPLSPLDPLHVEIFNPISSAFTFKNLSLILVDQVTATEGAPVDRSRSWCNAIGVPFFRFSAPLHKDIGLGTKDDHDIAHMMWDCVEYTYQHRAYIRKLCTLLKRIGKTPERPLPFPTR
;
A
#
# COMPACT_ATOMS: atom_id res chain seq x y z
N MET A 1 -10.44 -8.90 54.83
CA MET A 1 -10.26 -8.69 56.28
C MET A 1 -10.85 -7.36 56.74
N PHE A 2 -10.46 -6.21 56.16
CA PHE A 2 -10.87 -4.85 56.58
C PHE A 2 -12.39 -4.59 56.71
N CYS A 3 -13.25 -5.25 55.93
CA CYS A 3 -14.71 -5.05 56.03
C CYS A 3 -15.44 -6.07 56.94
N ARG A 4 -14.76 -7.13 57.43
CA ARG A 4 -15.42 -8.27 58.11
C ARG A 4 -15.12 -8.38 59.60
N PHE A 5 -14.05 -7.76 60.08
CA PHE A 5 -13.67 -7.77 61.50
C PHE A 5 -13.56 -6.32 61.94
N GLY A 6 -14.36 -5.89 62.92
CA GLY A 6 -14.36 -4.53 63.49
C GLY A 6 -13.06 -4.21 64.21
N LEU A 7 -11.97 -4.11 63.46
CA LEU A 7 -10.66 -3.71 63.91
C LEU A 7 -10.71 -2.21 64.26
N CYS A 8 -10.10 -1.81 65.36
CA CYS A 8 -9.98 -0.39 65.70
C CYS A 8 -9.13 0.35 64.64
N ASP A 9 -9.43 1.63 64.40
CA ASP A 9 -8.77 2.45 63.36
C ASP A 9 -7.23 2.42 63.48
N HIS A 10 -6.70 2.30 64.71
CA HIS A 10 -5.27 2.18 64.99
C HIS A 10 -4.64 0.88 64.44
N THR A 11 -5.34 -0.25 64.49
CA THR A 11 -4.83 -1.53 63.96
C THR A 11 -4.88 -1.53 62.43
N ILE A 12 -5.91 -0.90 61.86
CA ILE A 12 -6.06 -0.72 60.42
C ILE A 12 -4.92 0.14 59.87
N PHE A 13 -4.59 1.25 60.54
CA PHE A 13 -3.51 2.14 60.15
C PHE A 13 -2.13 1.45 60.17
N SER A 14 -1.87 0.62 61.18
CA SER A 14 -0.64 -0.18 61.27
C SER A 14 -0.51 -1.18 60.11
N LEU A 15 -1.60 -1.89 59.78
CA LEU A 15 -1.61 -2.84 58.67
C LEU A 15 -1.43 -2.15 57.30
N MET A 16 -1.94 -0.93 57.13
CA MET A 16 -1.81 -0.17 55.88
C MET A 16 -0.37 0.25 55.57
N LYS A 17 0.50 0.36 56.57
CA LYS A 17 1.93 0.68 56.42
C LYS A 17 2.81 -0.55 56.27
N MET A 18 2.23 -1.75 56.31
CA MET A 18 2.99 -2.99 56.27
C MET A 18 3.38 -3.32 54.83
N MET A 19 4.68 -3.28 54.55
CA MET A 19 5.25 -3.68 53.26
C MET A 19 5.22 -5.20 53.12
N ILE A 20 4.68 -5.69 51.99
CA ILE A 20 4.56 -7.12 51.69
C ILE A 20 5.76 -7.55 50.84
N GLN A 21 6.48 -8.58 51.29
CA GLN A 21 7.62 -9.18 50.58
C GLN A 21 7.14 -10.33 49.67
N PRO A 22 7.80 -10.60 48.52
CA PRO A 22 9.10 -10.06 48.08
C PRO A 22 9.01 -8.77 47.24
N GLU A 23 7.82 -8.38 46.81
CA GLU A 23 7.61 -7.29 45.83
C GLU A 23 7.63 -5.88 46.44
N GLY A 24 7.72 -5.77 47.77
CA GLY A 24 7.68 -4.50 48.51
C GLY A 24 6.37 -3.73 48.33
N LYS A 25 5.28 -4.39 47.96
CA LYS A 25 3.98 -3.75 47.73
C LYS A 25 3.28 -3.42 49.05
N TYR A 26 2.52 -2.33 49.05
CA TYR A 26 1.66 -1.96 50.17
C TYR A 26 0.22 -2.43 49.93
N PRO A 27 -0.60 -2.61 50.97
CA PRO A 27 -2.01 -3.01 50.83
C PRO A 27 -2.80 -2.12 49.88
N LEU A 28 -2.46 -0.82 49.81
CA LEU A 28 -3.04 0.12 48.85
C LEU A 28 -2.71 -0.27 47.40
N HIS A 29 -1.44 -0.56 47.09
CA HIS A 29 -1.01 -0.98 45.74
C HIS A 29 -1.76 -2.24 45.29
N LEU A 30 -1.87 -3.25 46.16
CA LEU A 30 -2.62 -4.48 45.85
C LEU A 30 -4.12 -4.21 45.65
N ALA A 31 -4.72 -3.33 46.46
CA ALA A 31 -6.13 -2.99 46.30
C ALA A 31 -6.41 -2.27 44.96
N ILE A 32 -5.46 -1.45 44.50
CA ILE A 32 -5.49 -0.79 43.18
C ILE A 32 -5.32 -1.82 42.06
N GLU A 33 -4.30 -2.66 42.13
CA GLU A 33 -4.00 -3.74 41.17
C GLU A 33 -5.17 -4.73 41.03
N MET A 34 -5.88 -5.03 42.12
CA MET A 34 -7.08 -5.88 42.12
C MET A 34 -8.37 -5.14 41.71
N HIS A 35 -8.29 -3.88 41.29
CA HIS A 35 -9.40 -3.01 40.88
C HIS A 35 -10.53 -2.89 41.93
N ARG A 36 -10.19 -2.85 43.23
CA ARG A 36 -11.17 -2.80 44.33
C ARG A 36 -11.50 -1.36 44.75
N LEU A 37 -12.21 -0.62 43.89
CA LEU A 37 -12.57 0.80 44.10
C LEU A 37 -13.11 1.13 45.51
N LYS A 38 -14.05 0.31 46.02
CA LYS A 38 -14.65 0.54 47.36
C LYS A 38 -13.62 0.41 48.50
N ILE A 39 -12.67 -0.50 48.36
CA ILE A 39 -11.61 -0.74 49.35
C ILE A 39 -10.60 0.41 49.29
N VAL A 40 -10.16 0.78 48.09
CA VAL A 40 -9.24 1.91 47.86
C VAL A 40 -9.83 3.20 48.42
N ARG A 41 -11.09 3.52 48.10
CA ARG A 41 -11.79 4.71 48.63
C ARG A 41 -11.83 4.73 50.16
N ARG A 42 -12.05 3.58 50.80
CA ARG A 42 -12.08 3.48 52.26
C ARG A 42 -10.67 3.65 52.85
N MET A 43 -9.66 3.06 52.22
CA MET A 43 -8.26 3.21 52.63
C MET A 43 -7.80 4.67 52.56
N LEU A 44 -8.08 5.38 51.45
CA LEU A 44 -7.72 6.79 51.29
C LEU A 44 -8.40 7.69 52.34
N LYS A 45 -9.70 7.48 52.61
CA LYS A 45 -10.42 8.19 53.70
C LYS A 45 -9.84 7.94 55.10
N LEU A 46 -9.11 6.85 55.30
CA LEU A 46 -8.44 6.51 56.55
C LEU A 46 -6.99 7.01 56.59
N GLY A 47 -6.56 7.82 55.61
CA GLY A 47 -5.21 8.38 55.55
C GLY A 47 -4.17 7.40 55.02
N ALA A 48 -4.53 6.52 54.08
CA ALA A 48 -3.54 5.74 53.33
C ALA A 48 -2.55 6.67 52.64
N ASP A 49 -1.26 6.44 52.85
CA ASP A 49 -0.22 7.20 52.16
C ASP A 49 -0.12 6.73 50.70
N VAL A 50 -0.43 7.62 49.77
CA VAL A 50 -0.39 7.40 48.32
C VAL A 50 1.01 7.54 47.73
N SER A 51 1.94 8.13 48.48
CA SER A 51 3.31 8.41 48.07
C SER A 51 4.27 7.24 48.30
N VAL A 52 3.84 6.21 49.06
CA VAL A 52 4.64 5.01 49.30
C VAL A 52 5.03 4.35 47.98
N LYS A 53 6.26 3.84 47.91
CA LYS A 53 6.83 3.25 46.70
C LYS A 53 7.14 1.78 46.93
N ASP A 54 6.86 0.94 45.93
CA ASP A 54 7.30 -0.46 45.92
C ASP A 54 8.82 -0.58 45.61
N ILE A 55 9.34 -1.81 45.48
CA ILE A 55 10.76 -2.04 45.13
C ILE A 55 11.18 -1.44 43.79
N ASN A 56 10.21 -1.24 42.88
CA ASN A 56 10.43 -0.67 41.55
C ASN A 56 10.22 0.84 41.54
N GLY A 57 9.90 1.46 42.68
CA GLY A 57 9.65 2.89 42.78
C GLY A 57 8.23 3.33 42.40
N ASN A 58 7.30 2.39 42.15
CA ASN A 58 5.93 2.69 41.74
C ASN A 58 5.09 3.13 42.96
N ASN A 59 4.38 4.25 42.80
CA ASN A 59 3.41 4.78 43.77
C ASN A 59 1.95 4.46 43.37
N ALA A 60 0.98 4.95 44.15
CA ALA A 60 -0.45 4.69 43.91
C ALA A 60 -0.93 5.11 42.50
N ILE A 61 -0.44 6.22 41.94
CA ILE A 61 -0.82 6.65 40.59
C ILE A 61 -0.20 5.75 39.51
N HIS A 62 1.04 5.29 39.67
CA HIS A 62 1.64 4.33 38.73
C HIS A 62 0.79 3.05 38.61
N TYR A 63 0.31 2.52 39.75
CA TYR A 63 -0.62 1.40 39.77
C TYR A 63 -2.00 1.77 39.19
N GLY A 64 -2.49 2.99 39.47
CA GLY A 64 -3.74 3.51 38.91
C GLY A 64 -3.74 3.54 37.38
N SER A 65 -2.62 3.96 36.77
CA SER A 65 -2.42 4.02 35.32
C SER A 65 -2.51 2.66 34.63
N LEU A 66 -2.11 1.59 35.33
CA LEU A 66 -2.19 0.22 34.84
C LEU A 66 -3.54 -0.43 35.13
N ALA A 67 -4.33 0.15 36.04
CA ALA A 67 -5.59 -0.42 36.51
C ALA A 67 -6.79 0.02 35.65
N SER A 68 -7.37 1.20 35.89
CA SER A 68 -8.56 1.67 35.16
C SER A 68 -8.79 3.16 35.32
N VAL A 69 -9.57 3.75 34.39
CA VAL A 69 -9.99 5.15 34.43
C VAL A 69 -10.69 5.50 35.74
N GLN A 70 -11.64 4.65 36.18
CA GLN A 70 -12.38 4.88 37.43
C GLN A 70 -11.47 4.87 38.66
N MET A 71 -10.36 4.13 38.60
CA MET A 71 -9.37 4.10 39.67
C MET A 71 -8.55 5.38 39.68
N LEU A 72 -8.14 5.88 38.51
CA LEU A 72 -7.47 7.17 38.38
C LEU A 72 -8.37 8.32 38.85
N GLU A 73 -9.64 8.35 38.44
CA GLU A 73 -10.61 9.35 38.90
C GLU A 73 -10.79 9.30 40.42
N LEU A 74 -10.89 8.10 41.00
CA LEU A 74 -10.97 7.93 42.45
C LEU A 74 -9.72 8.45 43.17
N LEU A 75 -8.53 8.17 42.65
CA LEU A 75 -7.28 8.66 43.24
C LEU A 75 -7.18 10.18 43.13
N TRP A 76 -7.66 10.77 42.03
CA TRP A 76 -7.62 12.20 41.77
C TRP A 76 -8.53 13.04 42.67
N GLU A 77 -9.53 12.42 43.31
CA GLU A 77 -10.37 13.06 44.34
C GLU A 77 -9.59 13.49 45.60
N PHE A 78 -8.35 13.02 45.77
CA PHE A 78 -7.50 13.29 46.94
C PHE A 78 -6.30 14.15 46.52
N ASP A 79 -6.13 15.32 47.15
CA ASP A 79 -5.12 16.33 46.77
C ASP A 79 -3.69 15.80 46.90
N GLU A 80 -3.44 14.85 47.80
CA GLU A 80 -2.14 14.21 47.99
C GLU A 80 -1.65 13.47 46.72
N CYS A 81 -2.56 13.10 45.83
CA CYS A 81 -2.26 12.46 44.55
C CYS A 81 -1.75 13.46 43.51
N HIS A 82 -2.13 14.74 43.54
CA HIS A 82 -1.82 15.69 42.45
C HIS A 82 -0.32 15.89 42.26
N GLY A 83 0.46 15.91 43.35
CA GLY A 83 1.93 16.02 43.30
C GLY A 83 2.67 14.77 42.83
N LEU A 84 1.96 13.66 42.58
CA LEU A 84 2.53 12.37 42.18
C LEU A 84 2.47 12.12 40.68
N ILE A 85 1.70 12.91 39.92
CA ILE A 85 1.35 12.63 38.52
C ILE A 85 2.56 12.60 37.56
N ASN A 86 3.61 13.37 37.86
CA ASN A 86 4.84 13.47 37.06
C ASN A 86 6.07 12.87 37.78
N GLN A 87 5.87 12.13 38.88
CA GLN A 87 6.99 11.47 39.57
C GLN A 87 7.41 10.21 38.83
N THR A 88 8.71 9.96 38.77
CA THR A 88 9.26 8.74 38.15
C THR A 88 9.39 7.59 39.14
N ASN A 89 9.22 6.38 38.63
CA ASN A 89 9.67 5.16 39.30
C ASN A 89 11.20 4.95 39.12
N ASN A 90 11.73 3.83 39.61
CA ASN A 90 13.18 3.55 39.56
C ASN A 90 13.71 3.31 38.13
N GLU A 91 12.83 3.00 37.18
CA GLU A 91 13.16 2.84 35.76
C GLU A 91 13.07 4.17 34.99
N GLY A 92 12.64 5.25 35.64
CA GLY A 92 12.46 6.57 35.02
C GLY A 92 11.09 6.78 34.36
N TYR A 93 10.15 5.84 34.50
CA TYR A 93 8.81 5.97 33.95
C TYR A 93 7.92 6.84 34.83
N VAL A 94 7.18 7.77 34.22
CA VAL A 94 6.05 8.47 34.86
C VAL A 94 4.74 7.72 34.61
N PRO A 95 3.70 7.94 35.43
CA PRO A 95 2.42 7.25 35.29
C PRO A 95 1.78 7.33 33.89
N VAL A 96 1.92 8.44 33.15
CA VAL A 96 1.38 8.56 31.79
C VAL A 96 2.11 7.68 30.77
N MET A 97 3.44 7.51 30.90
CA MET A 97 4.20 6.60 30.05
C MET A 97 3.86 5.12 30.32
N LEU A 98 3.51 4.77 31.56
CA LEU A 98 3.02 3.41 31.86
C LEU A 98 1.67 3.13 31.20
N ALA A 99 0.76 4.10 31.17
CA ALA A 99 -0.52 3.97 30.46
C ALA A 99 -0.32 3.76 28.94
N ILE A 100 0.65 4.47 28.35
CA ILE A 100 1.05 4.28 26.95
C ILE A 100 1.61 2.87 26.72
N ARG A 101 2.56 2.44 27.55
CA ARG A 101 3.20 1.12 27.45
C ARG A 101 2.21 -0.02 27.61
N ALA A 102 1.19 0.16 28.45
CA ALA A 102 0.07 -0.77 28.63
C ALA A 102 -0.99 -0.70 27.52
N ALA A 103 -0.81 0.18 26.52
CA ALA A 103 -1.76 0.43 25.42
C ALA A 103 -3.18 0.74 25.90
N ASN A 104 -3.31 1.61 26.92
CA ASN A 104 -4.59 2.01 27.51
C ASN A 104 -4.90 3.48 27.17
N PRO A 105 -5.49 3.78 25.99
CA PRO A 105 -5.70 5.15 25.51
C PRO A 105 -6.65 5.95 26.42
N ARG A 106 -7.57 5.27 27.11
CA ARG A 106 -8.50 5.92 28.04
C ARG A 106 -7.78 6.44 29.28
N CYS A 107 -6.93 5.62 29.90
CA CYS A 107 -6.15 6.06 31.07
C CYS A 107 -5.14 7.15 30.67
N PHE A 108 -4.55 7.03 29.47
CA PHE A 108 -3.71 8.09 28.89
C PHE A 108 -4.46 9.43 28.79
N ALA A 109 -5.64 9.45 28.17
CA ALA A 109 -6.45 10.66 28.02
C ALA A 109 -6.84 11.27 29.38
N THR A 110 -7.21 10.43 30.36
CA THR A 110 -7.52 10.88 31.72
C THR A 110 -6.31 11.52 32.40
N LEU A 111 -5.11 10.93 32.27
CA LEU A 111 -3.88 11.50 32.84
C LEU A 111 -3.50 12.82 32.18
N LEU A 112 -3.68 12.98 30.87
CA LEU A 112 -3.49 14.27 30.20
C LEU A 112 -4.48 15.32 30.73
N ASN A 113 -5.75 14.97 30.91
CA ASN A 113 -6.75 15.87 31.50
C ASN A 113 -6.39 16.29 32.94
N PHE A 114 -5.65 15.44 33.66
CA PHE A 114 -5.13 15.72 35.00
C PHE A 114 -3.83 16.54 35.00
N GLY A 115 -3.28 16.88 33.83
CA GLY A 115 -2.07 17.69 33.70
C GLY A 115 -0.77 16.88 33.66
N ALA A 116 -0.82 15.60 33.29
CA ALA A 116 0.39 14.81 33.09
C ALA A 116 1.24 15.35 31.92
N GLU A 117 2.55 15.42 32.10
CA GLU A 117 3.49 15.91 31.08
C GLU A 117 4.09 14.78 30.24
N LEU A 118 4.34 15.06 28.95
CA LEU A 118 5.04 14.17 28.01
C LEU A 118 6.52 14.51 27.83
N SER A 119 7.10 15.25 28.78
CA SER A 119 8.47 15.80 28.72
C SER A 119 9.56 14.78 29.07
N MET A 120 9.21 13.69 29.74
CA MET A 120 10.20 12.73 30.26
C MET A 120 10.76 11.80 29.17
N ARG A 121 12.05 11.43 29.31
CA ARG A 121 12.78 10.55 28.39
C ARG A 121 13.41 9.40 29.16
N VAL A 122 13.06 8.16 28.84
CA VAL A 122 13.67 6.95 29.43
C VAL A 122 14.72 6.43 28.46
N GLN A 123 16.00 6.41 28.85
CA GLN A 123 17.11 6.02 27.95
C GLN A 123 17.17 6.85 26.64
N GLY A 124 16.73 8.11 26.68
CA GLY A 124 16.60 8.98 25.50
C GLY A 124 15.34 8.74 24.66
N ARG A 125 14.49 7.77 25.03
CA ARG A 125 13.24 7.44 24.34
C ARG A 125 12.09 8.26 24.92
N ASN A 126 11.34 8.89 24.03
CA ASN A 126 10.16 9.68 24.40
C ASN A 126 8.88 8.81 24.42
N PRO A 127 7.74 9.35 24.87
CA PRO A 127 6.49 8.59 24.97
C PRO A 127 6.04 7.94 23.65
N LEU A 128 6.40 8.53 22.49
CA LEU A 128 6.09 7.97 21.18
C LEU A 128 6.86 6.66 20.92
N PHE A 129 8.13 6.54 21.35
CA PHE A 129 8.90 5.30 21.24
C PHE A 129 8.27 4.16 22.04
N GLU A 130 7.75 4.45 23.23
CA GLU A 130 7.05 3.46 24.07
C GLU A 130 5.72 3.04 23.43
N ALA A 131 4.98 3.99 22.86
CA ALA A 131 3.75 3.69 22.14
C ALA A 131 4.00 2.75 20.95
N MET A 132 5.07 3.01 20.19
CA MET A 132 5.50 2.23 19.03
C MET A 132 5.96 0.80 19.37
N GLN A 133 6.50 0.60 20.57
CA GLN A 133 6.92 -0.73 21.08
C GLN A 133 5.85 -1.44 21.89
N SER A 134 4.74 -0.77 22.22
CA SER A 134 3.70 -1.36 23.07
C SER A 134 3.08 -2.57 22.36
N LYS A 135 2.91 -3.68 23.11
CA LYS A 135 2.36 -4.94 22.58
C LYS A 135 0.86 -4.86 22.26
N GLY A 136 0.22 -3.72 22.51
CA GLY A 136 -1.20 -3.53 22.29
C GLY A 136 -1.50 -3.11 20.86
N LYS A 137 -2.38 -3.85 20.19
CA LYS A 137 -2.84 -3.54 18.83
C LYS A 137 -3.52 -2.16 18.68
N ASN A 138 -3.86 -1.50 19.81
CA ASN A 138 -4.66 -0.28 19.90
C ASN A 138 -3.88 0.92 20.47
N ALA A 139 -2.56 1.01 20.28
CA ALA A 139 -1.85 2.23 20.63
C ALA A 139 -2.30 3.36 19.70
N GLU A 140 -3.25 4.18 20.17
CA GLU A 140 -3.67 5.39 19.48
C GLU A 140 -2.54 6.42 19.59
N LEU A 141 -1.81 6.63 18.49
CA LEU A 141 -0.75 7.63 18.45
C LEU A 141 -1.27 9.04 18.26
N VAL A 142 -2.47 9.19 17.68
CA VAL A 142 -3.07 10.51 17.38
C VAL A 142 -3.12 11.38 18.63
N PRO A 143 -3.65 10.92 19.78
CA PRO A 143 -3.67 11.73 21.00
C PRO A 143 -2.27 12.11 21.52
N ILE A 144 -1.25 11.26 21.32
CA ILE A 144 0.13 11.55 21.74
C ILE A 144 0.75 12.63 20.84
N ILE A 145 0.55 12.50 19.52
CA ILE A 145 1.07 13.45 18.51
C ILE A 145 0.35 14.79 18.60
N GLU A 146 -0.98 14.80 18.81
CA GLU A 146 -1.76 16.02 19.01
C GLU A 146 -1.36 16.75 20.30
N ALA A 147 -1.08 16.00 21.38
CA ALA A 147 -0.61 16.59 22.63
C ALA A 147 0.79 17.19 22.51
N SER A 148 1.68 16.60 21.69
CA SER A 148 3.02 17.14 21.47
C SER A 148 3.59 16.73 20.08
N PRO A 149 3.44 17.58 19.05
CA PRO A 149 3.88 17.27 17.69
C PRO A 149 5.40 17.13 17.54
N ASP A 150 6.18 17.79 18.39
CA ASP A 150 7.65 17.77 18.31
C ASP A 150 8.26 16.42 18.69
N LEU A 151 7.52 15.56 19.41
CA LEU A 151 7.97 14.21 19.79
C LEU A 151 8.38 13.36 18.57
N VAL A 152 7.80 13.61 17.39
CA VAL A 152 8.11 12.82 16.21
C VAL A 152 9.51 13.12 15.64
N LYS A 153 10.04 14.33 15.90
CA LYS A 153 11.35 14.75 15.37
C LYS A 153 12.52 14.28 16.22
N GLU A 154 12.25 13.87 17.46
CA GLU A 154 13.30 13.47 18.39
C GLU A 154 13.93 12.13 18.02
N ARG A 155 15.12 11.88 18.55
CA ARG A 155 15.90 10.65 18.37
C ARG A 155 16.30 10.11 19.74
N ASP A 156 16.34 8.78 19.85
CA ASP A 156 16.85 8.14 21.05
C ASP A 156 18.38 8.22 21.15
N SER A 157 18.93 7.68 22.23
CA SER A 157 20.39 7.64 22.48
C SER A 157 21.18 6.88 21.41
N SER A 158 20.53 6.06 20.59
CA SER A 158 21.13 5.33 19.46
C SER A 158 20.93 6.05 18.12
N GLY A 159 20.31 7.23 18.10
CA GLY A 159 20.00 7.98 16.89
C GLY A 159 18.75 7.49 16.14
N ASN A 160 17.98 6.57 16.73
CA ASN A 160 16.75 6.04 16.13
C ASN A 160 15.60 7.02 16.34
N SER A 161 14.70 7.15 15.36
CA SER A 161 13.39 7.82 15.53
C SER A 161 12.34 6.83 16.08
N ALA A 162 11.18 7.32 16.54
CA ALA A 162 10.12 6.46 17.06
C ALA A 162 9.63 5.41 16.03
N LEU A 163 9.75 5.70 14.74
CA LEU A 163 9.42 4.77 13.65
C LEU A 163 10.36 3.56 13.59
N HIS A 164 11.64 3.75 13.96
CA HIS A 164 12.65 2.68 13.93
C HIS A 164 12.37 1.58 14.96
N VAL A 165 11.70 1.92 16.06
CA VAL A 165 11.37 0.97 17.13
C VAL A 165 9.95 0.42 17.04
N ALA A 166 9.21 0.76 15.98
CA ALA A 166 7.85 0.26 15.80
C ALA A 166 7.87 -1.27 15.69
N MET A 167 7.06 -1.94 16.51
CA MET A 167 6.90 -3.40 16.48
C MET A 167 5.66 -3.85 15.71
N HIS A 168 4.71 -2.93 15.48
CA HIS A 168 3.44 -3.22 14.83
C HIS A 168 3.12 -2.15 13.79
N LYS A 169 2.35 -2.52 12.75
CA LYS A 169 1.92 -1.56 11.72
C LYS A 169 0.84 -0.59 12.18
N THR A 170 0.01 -0.96 13.17
CA THR A 170 -1.16 -0.16 13.60
C THR A 170 -0.80 1.24 14.11
N PRO A 171 0.26 1.44 14.91
CA PRO A 171 0.65 2.77 15.34
C PRO A 171 1.10 3.64 14.15
N LEU A 172 1.78 3.06 13.15
CA LEU A 172 2.28 3.81 11.97
C LEU A 172 1.17 4.31 11.04
N MET A 173 0.01 3.68 11.04
CA MET A 173 -1.14 4.09 10.21
C MET A 173 -1.86 5.33 10.75
N ALA A 174 -1.58 5.73 12.00
CA ALA A 174 -2.18 6.88 12.65
C ALA A 174 -1.56 8.19 12.14
N LYS A 175 -1.94 8.60 10.91
CA LYS A 175 -1.68 9.91 10.29
C LYS A 175 -0.31 10.52 10.64
N ILE A 176 0.75 9.72 10.52
CA ILE A 176 2.13 10.19 10.58
C ILE A 176 2.40 10.87 9.24
N SER A 177 1.88 12.10 9.09
CA SER A 177 2.38 13.09 8.13
C SER A 177 3.70 13.64 8.65
N CYS A 178 4.60 12.75 9.02
CA CYS A 178 5.90 13.15 9.50
C CYS A 178 6.76 13.21 8.27
N ASP A 179 7.49 14.31 8.10
CA ASP A 179 8.68 14.34 7.27
C ASP A 179 9.59 13.25 7.85
N ILE A 180 9.43 12.04 7.32
CA ILE A 180 10.24 10.91 7.71
C ILE A 180 11.61 11.24 7.15
N ASP A 181 12.56 11.45 8.05
CA ASP A 181 13.96 11.58 7.73
C ASP A 181 14.34 10.40 6.83
N HIS A 182 14.74 10.71 5.59
CA HIS A 182 14.69 9.74 4.49
C HIS A 182 15.56 8.52 4.80
N ARG A 183 16.55 8.63 5.69
CA ARG A 183 17.45 7.56 6.12
C ARG A 183 16.82 6.61 7.14
N VAL A 184 15.59 6.13 6.91
CA VAL A 184 15.00 5.13 7.81
C VAL A 184 15.72 3.81 7.63
N LEU A 185 16.41 3.44 8.70
CA LEU A 185 17.22 2.26 8.76
C LEU A 185 16.29 1.06 9.11
N LEU A 186 15.98 0.19 8.14
CA LEU A 186 15.05 -0.96 8.25
C LEU A 186 15.67 -2.22 8.92
N PHE A 187 16.30 -2.11 10.09
CA PHE A 187 17.26 -3.14 10.54
C PHE A 187 16.72 -4.35 11.32
N ASP A 188 15.49 -4.35 11.83
CA ASP A 188 15.07 -5.48 12.68
C ASP A 188 13.59 -5.89 12.67
N PHE A 189 12.97 -5.88 11.49
CA PHE A 189 11.67 -6.54 11.37
C PHE A 189 11.88 -8.06 11.47
N GLN A 190 11.38 -8.67 12.52
CA GLN A 190 11.39 -10.12 12.77
C GLN A 190 10.54 -10.91 11.75
N GLY A 191 10.48 -10.48 10.49
CA GLY A 191 9.63 -11.04 9.45
C GLY A 191 8.24 -10.42 9.35
N GLU A 192 7.97 -9.30 10.05
CA GLU A 192 6.68 -8.60 9.98
C GLU A 192 6.54 -7.82 8.64
N ILE A 193 6.09 -8.54 7.60
CA ILE A 193 5.88 -8.01 6.23
C ILE A 193 4.98 -6.78 6.24
N GLY A 194 3.89 -6.79 7.02
CA GLY A 194 2.97 -5.66 7.08
C GLY A 194 3.62 -4.38 7.62
N LEU A 195 4.51 -4.50 8.59
CA LEU A 195 5.27 -3.37 9.12
C LEU A 195 6.27 -2.82 8.09
N MET A 196 6.96 -3.70 7.37
CA MET A 196 7.85 -3.31 6.27
C MET A 196 7.08 -2.57 5.16
N ILE A 197 5.93 -3.09 4.74
CA ILE A 197 5.08 -2.45 3.72
C ILE A 197 4.65 -1.07 4.18
N THR A 198 4.16 -0.94 5.42
CA THR A 198 3.71 0.35 5.95
C THR A 198 4.84 1.37 5.96
N LEU A 199 6.02 1.03 6.50
CA LEU A 199 7.15 1.96 6.54
C LEU A 199 7.62 2.39 5.15
N LEU A 200 7.81 1.45 4.24
CA LEU A 200 8.26 1.74 2.88
C LEU A 200 7.23 2.57 2.09
N SER A 201 5.94 2.39 2.39
CA SER A 201 4.86 3.18 1.78
C SER A 201 4.86 4.67 2.17
N TYR A 202 5.61 5.04 3.21
CA TYR A 202 5.86 6.45 3.59
C TYR A 202 7.20 6.99 3.05
N CYS A 203 7.72 6.42 1.95
CA CYS A 203 8.91 6.91 1.25
C CYS A 203 10.21 6.88 2.05
N CYS A 204 10.34 5.91 2.97
CA CYS A 204 11.63 5.57 3.58
C CYS A 204 12.67 5.21 2.50
N ASP A 205 13.92 5.64 2.67
CA ASP A 205 15.04 5.21 1.83
C ASP A 205 15.30 3.71 2.05
N ILE A 206 14.86 2.93 1.07
CA ILE A 206 14.99 1.47 1.06
C ILE A 206 16.46 1.00 1.01
N ASP A 207 17.35 1.89 0.57
CA ASP A 207 18.77 1.64 0.34
C ASP A 207 19.67 2.23 1.45
N ALA A 208 19.07 2.72 2.54
CA ALA A 208 19.81 3.22 3.69
C ALA A 208 20.74 2.13 4.28
N GLN A 209 21.97 2.53 4.61
CA GLN A 209 23.03 1.64 5.11
C GLN A 209 23.29 1.83 6.61
N ASP A 210 23.49 0.73 7.35
CA ASP A 210 23.96 0.80 8.74
C ASP A 210 25.45 1.17 8.85
N ASN A 211 25.95 1.17 10.09
CA ASN A 211 27.36 1.40 10.40
C ASN A 211 28.31 0.39 9.74
N ASP A 212 27.82 -0.79 9.36
CA ASP A 212 28.56 -1.83 8.66
C ASP A 212 28.36 -1.77 7.13
N GLY A 213 27.65 -0.74 6.63
CA GLY A 213 27.33 -0.58 5.21
C GLY A 213 26.22 -1.50 4.71
N ASN A 214 25.57 -2.31 5.57
CA ASN A 214 24.51 -3.21 5.15
C ASN A 214 23.21 -2.43 4.89
N THR A 215 22.56 -2.72 3.77
CA THR A 215 21.18 -2.27 3.51
C THR A 215 20.16 -3.25 4.09
N ALA A 216 18.89 -2.86 4.14
CA ALA A 216 17.78 -3.74 4.49
C ALA A 216 17.81 -5.08 3.72
N LEU A 217 18.19 -5.03 2.44
CA LEU A 217 18.30 -6.19 1.57
C LEU A 217 19.46 -7.13 1.97
N HIS A 218 20.58 -6.59 2.47
CA HIS A 218 21.67 -7.41 3.01
C HIS A 218 21.20 -8.22 4.22
N ILE A 219 20.47 -7.59 5.13
CA ILE A 219 19.97 -8.22 6.36
C ILE A 219 18.92 -9.28 6.04
N ALA A 220 17.98 -8.99 5.15
CA ALA A 220 16.95 -9.95 4.75
C ALA A 220 17.60 -11.22 4.17
N VAL A 221 18.64 -11.07 3.35
CA VAL A 221 19.40 -12.18 2.80
C VAL A 221 20.22 -12.91 3.88
N SER A 222 20.87 -12.19 4.81
CA SER A 222 21.66 -12.81 5.88
C SER A 222 20.80 -13.64 6.84
N LYS A 223 19.57 -13.18 7.11
CA LYS A 223 18.53 -13.89 7.88
C LYS A 223 17.82 -14.98 7.08
N LYS A 224 18.19 -15.21 5.80
CA LYS A 224 17.56 -16.19 4.88
C LYS A 224 16.06 -15.98 4.65
N ASN A 225 15.58 -14.74 4.81
CA ASN A 225 14.17 -14.42 4.68
C ASN A 225 13.81 -14.15 3.22
N ASN A 226 13.29 -15.16 2.53
CA ASN A 226 12.88 -15.08 1.12
C ASN A 226 11.78 -14.04 0.90
N GLU A 227 10.80 -13.97 1.80
CA GLU A 227 9.65 -13.10 1.64
C GLU A 227 10.03 -11.63 1.79
N ALA A 228 10.77 -11.28 2.85
CA ALA A 228 11.29 -9.93 3.04
C ALA A 228 12.24 -9.52 1.90
N THR A 229 13.08 -10.43 1.43
CA THR A 229 13.98 -10.18 0.27
C THR A 229 13.16 -9.85 -0.98
N ARG A 230 12.16 -10.66 -1.30
CA ARG A 230 11.29 -10.46 -2.47
C ARG A 230 10.49 -9.17 -2.36
N LEU A 231 9.96 -8.85 -1.18
CA LEU A 231 9.25 -7.61 -0.94
C LEU A 231 10.16 -6.39 -1.17
N LEU A 232 11.36 -6.37 -0.57
CA LEU A 232 12.32 -5.27 -0.75
C LEU A 232 12.65 -5.06 -2.23
N LEU A 233 12.88 -6.15 -2.97
CA LEU A 233 13.12 -6.10 -4.41
C LEU A 233 11.89 -5.59 -5.19
N CYS A 234 10.68 -6.05 -4.85
CA CYS A 234 9.43 -5.54 -5.43
C CYS A 234 9.23 -4.04 -5.18
N LEU A 235 9.69 -3.56 -4.03
CA LEU A 235 9.61 -2.15 -3.62
C LEU A 235 10.76 -1.30 -4.18
N GLY A 236 11.76 -1.92 -4.82
CA GLY A 236 12.80 -1.21 -5.59
C GLY A 236 14.17 -1.13 -4.92
N ALA A 237 14.44 -1.96 -3.91
CA ALA A 237 15.76 -2.03 -3.27
C ALA A 237 16.86 -2.33 -4.29
N ASN A 238 17.98 -1.61 -4.23
CA ASN A 238 19.10 -1.81 -5.14
C ASN A 238 19.91 -3.06 -4.75
N PRO A 239 19.93 -4.12 -5.59
CA PRO A 239 20.63 -5.36 -5.26
C PRO A 239 22.16 -5.28 -5.48
N ASN A 240 22.68 -4.13 -5.88
CA ASN A 240 24.08 -3.95 -6.26
C ASN A 240 24.86 -3.05 -5.29
N LEU A 241 24.23 -2.52 -4.24
CA LEU A 241 24.94 -1.80 -3.18
C LEU A 241 25.86 -2.76 -2.41
N THR A 242 27.02 -2.26 -2.00
CA THR A 242 28.03 -3.00 -1.25
C THR A 242 28.08 -2.53 0.19
N ASN A 243 28.24 -3.46 1.11
CA ASN A 243 28.56 -3.14 2.50
C ASN A 243 30.05 -2.80 2.69
N SER A 244 30.46 -2.53 3.94
CA SER A 244 31.84 -2.17 4.29
C SER A 244 32.87 -3.27 3.97
N ASN A 245 32.43 -4.50 3.64
CA ASN A 245 33.27 -5.61 3.18
C ASN A 245 33.28 -5.77 1.64
N ASP A 246 32.79 -4.79 0.88
CA ASP A 246 32.59 -4.86 -0.57
C ASP A 246 31.68 -6.04 -1.02
N GLU A 247 30.84 -6.56 -0.12
CA GLU A 247 29.86 -7.61 -0.38
C GLU A 247 28.53 -6.97 -0.78
N THR A 248 27.96 -7.42 -1.89
CA THR A 248 26.56 -7.16 -2.26
C THR A 248 25.63 -8.23 -1.65
N PRO A 249 24.29 -8.06 -1.63
CA PRO A 249 23.37 -9.09 -1.16
C PRO A 249 23.54 -10.42 -1.91
N ARG A 250 23.95 -10.37 -3.19
CA ARG A 250 24.28 -11.57 -3.98
C ARG A 250 25.47 -12.35 -3.41
N HIS A 251 26.48 -11.67 -2.89
CA HIS A 251 27.63 -12.32 -2.24
C HIS A 251 27.19 -13.08 -0.99
N LEU A 252 26.33 -12.46 -0.17
CA LEU A 252 25.75 -13.09 1.02
C LEU A 252 24.94 -14.35 0.65
N ALA A 253 24.03 -14.25 -0.34
CA ALA A 253 23.22 -15.38 -0.79
C ALA A 253 24.10 -16.54 -1.31
N ALA A 254 25.17 -16.23 -2.06
CA ALA A 254 26.11 -17.22 -2.57
C ALA A 254 26.91 -17.89 -1.44
N ARG A 255 27.37 -17.14 -0.43
CA ARG A 255 28.07 -17.64 0.75
C ARG A 255 27.18 -18.58 1.58
N LEU A 256 25.90 -18.23 1.71
CA LEU A 256 24.90 -19.03 2.42
C LEU A 256 24.40 -20.24 1.62
N LYS A 257 24.76 -20.35 0.32
CA LYS A 257 24.28 -21.36 -0.64
C LYS A 257 22.75 -21.34 -0.83
N GLU A 258 22.12 -20.17 -0.67
CA GLU A 258 20.68 -19.99 -0.80
C GLU A 258 20.27 -19.75 -2.25
N THR A 259 19.94 -20.83 -2.97
CA THR A 259 19.65 -20.77 -4.41
C THR A 259 18.39 -19.97 -4.75
N THR A 260 17.37 -20.00 -3.89
CA THR A 260 16.12 -19.24 -4.09
C THR A 260 16.37 -17.74 -3.99
N LEU A 261 17.11 -17.29 -2.96
CA LEU A 261 17.50 -15.88 -2.81
C LEU A 261 18.38 -15.43 -3.97
N LEU A 262 19.32 -16.28 -4.39
CA LEU A 262 20.17 -15.97 -5.53
C LEU A 262 19.36 -15.78 -6.82
N LYS A 263 18.38 -16.63 -7.09
CA LYS A 263 17.45 -16.47 -8.24
C LYS A 263 16.66 -15.17 -8.14
N SER A 264 16.08 -14.87 -6.98
CA SER A 264 15.32 -13.63 -6.76
C SER A 264 16.17 -12.38 -7.02
N LEU A 265 17.40 -12.35 -6.50
CA LEU A 265 18.33 -11.24 -6.73
C LEU A 265 18.70 -11.09 -8.22
N ILE A 266 18.95 -12.20 -8.93
CA ILE A 266 19.26 -12.19 -10.37
C ILE A 266 18.09 -11.66 -11.19
N MET A 267 16.85 -12.05 -10.85
CA MET A 267 15.65 -11.57 -11.53
C MET A 267 15.53 -10.05 -11.47
N CYS A 268 15.94 -9.46 -10.35
CA CYS A 268 15.88 -8.03 -10.11
C CYS A 268 17.19 -7.28 -10.45
N GLY A 269 18.08 -7.88 -11.26
CA GLY A 269 19.23 -7.16 -11.82
C GLY A 269 20.51 -7.18 -10.97
N ALA A 270 20.65 -8.13 -10.04
CA ALA A 270 21.91 -8.32 -9.32
C ALA A 270 23.04 -8.73 -10.27
N LEU A 271 24.08 -7.90 -10.35
CA LEU A 271 25.22 -8.09 -11.24
C LEU A 271 26.12 -9.25 -10.80
N THR A 272 26.74 -9.92 -11.77
CA THR A 272 27.83 -10.88 -11.52
C THR A 272 29.12 -10.13 -11.29
N CYS A 273 29.97 -10.63 -10.39
CA CYS A 273 31.34 -10.14 -10.32
C CYS A 273 32.13 -10.50 -11.58
N PRO A 274 33.14 -9.69 -11.96
CA PRO A 274 34.11 -10.09 -12.97
C PRO A 274 34.78 -11.41 -12.58
N PRO A 275 35.12 -12.28 -13.54
CA PRO A 275 35.67 -13.61 -13.28
C PRO A 275 37.02 -13.63 -12.54
N LYS A 276 37.63 -12.46 -12.30
CA LYS A 276 38.93 -12.30 -11.63
C LYS A 276 38.88 -11.49 -10.32
N LYS A 277 37.69 -11.20 -9.76
CA LYS A 277 37.61 -10.47 -8.48
C LYS A 277 38.17 -11.33 -7.34
N VAL A 278 39.32 -10.91 -6.79
CA VAL A 278 39.96 -11.55 -5.62
C VAL A 278 39.04 -11.41 -4.41
N GLY A 279 38.84 -12.49 -3.64
CA GLY A 279 37.95 -12.50 -2.47
C GLY A 279 36.46 -12.77 -2.76
N CYS A 280 36.07 -12.97 -4.03
CA CYS A 280 34.69 -13.29 -4.38
C CYS A 280 34.37 -14.79 -4.19
N VAL A 281 33.24 -15.11 -3.54
CA VAL A 281 32.80 -16.49 -3.33
C VAL A 281 32.48 -17.16 -4.67
N SER A 282 32.94 -18.40 -4.88
CA SER A 282 32.77 -19.15 -6.14
C SER A 282 31.32 -19.24 -6.65
N GLY A 283 30.33 -19.19 -5.75
CA GLY A 283 28.91 -19.14 -6.09
C GLY A 283 28.41 -17.82 -6.70
N CYS A 284 29.15 -16.72 -6.56
CA CYS A 284 28.82 -15.42 -7.17
C CYS A 284 29.18 -15.38 -8.68
N VAL A 285 30.24 -16.12 -9.06
CA VAL A 285 30.86 -16.13 -10.41
C VAL A 285 30.25 -17.20 -11.33
N ASN A 286 29.29 -18.01 -10.87
CA ASN A 286 28.88 -19.22 -11.60
C ASN A 286 28.02 -18.96 -12.85
N GLU A 287 28.50 -19.43 -14.01
CA GLU A 287 27.79 -19.41 -15.31
C GLU A 287 26.63 -20.40 -15.38
N ALA A 288 26.50 -21.32 -14.42
CA ALA A 288 25.49 -22.39 -14.41
C ALA A 288 24.03 -21.89 -14.39
N MET A 289 23.78 -20.63 -14.03
CA MET A 289 22.44 -20.02 -14.08
C MET A 289 22.14 -19.29 -15.40
N LYS A 290 23.09 -19.20 -16.35
CA LYS A 290 22.83 -18.64 -17.69
C LYS A 290 21.89 -19.53 -18.54
N GLY A 291 21.64 -20.76 -18.12
CA GLY A 291 20.91 -21.78 -18.89
C GLY A 291 19.40 -21.92 -18.60
N LEU A 292 18.79 -21.09 -17.76
CA LEU A 292 17.34 -21.14 -17.59
C LEU A 292 16.67 -20.18 -18.59
N PHE A 293 15.75 -20.74 -19.36
CA PHE A 293 14.74 -20.12 -20.24
C PHE A 293 15.10 -20.03 -21.74
N MET A 294 14.47 -20.96 -22.48
CA MET A 294 14.29 -20.91 -23.92
C MET A 294 12.80 -21.07 -24.25
N CYS A 295 12.42 -20.49 -25.39
CA CYS A 295 11.23 -20.73 -26.19
C CYS A 295 9.96 -19.92 -25.87
N PHE A 296 9.81 -18.80 -26.59
CA PHE A 296 8.63 -18.60 -27.44
C PHE A 296 9.17 -18.08 -28.78
N LYS A 297 8.90 -18.79 -29.89
CA LYS A 297 9.38 -18.40 -31.22
C LYS A 297 8.28 -18.30 -32.28
N MET A 298 7.01 -18.55 -31.94
CA MET A 298 5.96 -18.78 -32.94
C MET A 298 4.90 -17.67 -33.12
N PHE A 299 5.04 -16.50 -32.49
CA PHE A 299 4.08 -15.38 -32.65
C PHE A 299 4.73 -14.03 -32.99
N TYR A 300 6.04 -14.02 -33.30
CA TYR A 300 6.82 -12.78 -33.43
C TYR A 300 7.00 -12.28 -34.87
N ASP A 301 6.64 -13.09 -35.86
CA ASP A 301 6.97 -12.78 -37.25
C ASP A 301 6.19 -11.56 -37.76
N SER A 302 4.93 -11.38 -37.34
CA SER A 302 4.15 -10.17 -37.66
C SER A 302 4.72 -8.90 -37.01
N LEU A 303 5.24 -9.02 -35.79
CA LEU A 303 5.83 -7.91 -35.04
C LEU A 303 7.18 -7.47 -35.63
N ILE A 304 8.03 -8.44 -35.97
CA ILE A 304 9.30 -8.20 -36.63
C ILE A 304 9.05 -7.65 -38.04
N ALA A 305 8.12 -8.24 -38.80
CA ALA A 305 7.76 -7.77 -40.12
C ALA A 305 7.26 -6.32 -40.10
N ARG A 306 6.44 -5.92 -39.12
CA ARG A 306 5.98 -4.51 -38.99
C ARG A 306 7.09 -3.56 -38.56
N LEU A 307 7.99 -4.00 -37.66
CA LEU A 307 9.18 -3.23 -37.29
C LEU A 307 10.12 -3.01 -38.49
N ASP A 308 10.34 -4.06 -39.28
CA ASP A 308 11.20 -4.05 -40.47
C ASP A 308 10.55 -3.22 -41.59
N ASP A 309 9.24 -3.33 -41.75
CA ASP A 309 8.44 -2.50 -42.67
C ASP A 309 8.50 -1.01 -42.30
N LEU A 310 8.36 -0.64 -41.02
CA LEU A 310 8.53 0.74 -40.57
C LEU A 310 9.97 1.24 -40.74
N ASP A 311 10.98 0.40 -40.44
CA ASP A 311 12.39 0.73 -40.68
C ASP A 311 12.66 0.93 -42.17
N SER A 312 12.06 0.11 -43.04
CA SER A 312 12.26 0.19 -44.49
C SER A 312 11.72 1.48 -45.10
N ARG A 313 10.72 2.10 -44.46
CA ARG A 313 10.09 3.35 -44.92
C ARG A 313 10.84 4.60 -44.46
N CYS A 314 11.75 4.51 -43.48
CA CYS A 314 12.43 5.68 -42.86
C CYS A 314 11.47 6.80 -42.39
N GLU A 315 10.19 6.51 -42.20
CA GLU A 315 9.16 7.49 -41.87
C GLU A 315 8.84 7.44 -40.37
N LYS A 316 8.80 8.62 -39.73
CA LYS A 316 8.07 8.82 -38.47
C LYS A 316 6.72 9.44 -38.82
N PRO A 317 5.68 8.64 -39.13
CA PRO A 317 4.37 9.18 -39.45
C PRO A 317 3.87 10.06 -38.30
N SER A 318 3.62 11.34 -38.58
CA SER A 318 3.29 12.36 -37.59
C SER A 318 1.91 12.15 -36.94
N ASN A 319 1.08 11.30 -37.56
CA ASN A 319 -0.30 10.96 -37.21
C ASN A 319 -0.45 9.53 -36.63
N MET A 320 0.66 8.82 -36.37
CA MET A 320 0.60 7.48 -35.78
C MET A 320 0.43 7.55 -34.25
N LEU A 321 -0.56 6.83 -33.73
CA LEU A 321 -0.94 6.79 -32.32
C LEU A 321 -0.74 5.38 -31.75
N ASN A 322 -0.14 5.30 -30.58
CA ASN A 322 -0.07 4.07 -29.80
C ASN A 322 -1.19 4.08 -28.75
N LEU A 323 -1.92 2.97 -28.64
CA LEU A 323 -3.04 2.81 -27.71
C LEU A 323 -2.60 2.02 -26.48
N LEU A 324 -2.89 2.55 -25.28
CA LEU A 324 -2.75 1.84 -24.00
C LEU A 324 -4.12 1.63 -23.38
N SER A 325 -4.42 0.38 -23.02
CA SER A 325 -5.57 -0.01 -22.22
C SER A 325 -5.10 -0.60 -20.88
N LEU A 326 -5.72 -0.16 -19.78
CA LEU A 326 -5.47 -0.63 -18.43
C LEU A 326 -6.78 -1.18 -17.87
N ASP A 327 -6.73 -2.39 -17.32
CA ASP A 327 -7.92 -3.02 -16.76
C ASP A 327 -8.25 -2.53 -15.35
N GLY A 328 -9.52 -2.59 -14.98
CA GLY A 328 -9.95 -2.46 -13.58
C GLY A 328 -9.57 -3.68 -12.72
N GLY A 329 -9.54 -3.51 -11.40
CA GLY A 329 -9.20 -4.63 -10.51
C GLY A 329 -8.91 -4.32 -9.04
N GLY A 330 -9.34 -3.17 -8.51
CA GLY A 330 -9.14 -2.82 -7.11
C GLY A 330 -7.66 -2.79 -6.69
N ILE A 331 -7.32 -3.43 -5.56
CA ILE A 331 -5.94 -3.49 -5.05
C ILE A 331 -4.97 -4.21 -6.01
N ARG A 332 -5.49 -5.06 -6.90
CA ARG A 332 -4.69 -5.72 -7.95
C ARG A 332 -4.15 -4.74 -9.00
N GLY A 333 -4.56 -3.47 -9.00
CA GLY A 333 -3.88 -2.41 -9.76
C GLY A 333 -2.37 -2.32 -9.48
N LEU A 334 -1.90 -2.81 -8.33
CA LEU A 334 -0.48 -3.00 -8.02
C LEU A 334 0.25 -3.90 -9.04
N VAL A 335 -0.43 -4.86 -9.66
CA VAL A 335 0.11 -5.72 -10.74
C VAL A 335 0.55 -4.87 -11.92
N ILE A 336 -0.34 -3.97 -12.37
CA ILE A 336 -0.07 -3.04 -13.48
C ILE A 336 1.12 -2.15 -13.11
N LEU A 337 1.17 -1.62 -11.88
CA LEU A 337 2.28 -0.79 -11.41
C LEU A 337 3.61 -1.58 -11.40
N GLN A 338 3.60 -2.83 -10.94
CA GLN A 338 4.80 -3.64 -10.79
C GLN A 338 5.42 -4.00 -12.14
N VAL A 339 4.59 -4.36 -13.14
CA VAL A 339 5.05 -4.63 -14.52
C VAL A 339 5.82 -3.42 -15.10
N ASN A 340 5.38 -2.20 -14.76
CA ASN A 340 5.95 -0.96 -15.28
C ASN A 340 7.18 -0.46 -14.50
N CYS A 341 7.48 -0.99 -13.31
CA CYS A 341 8.61 -0.56 -12.48
C CYS A 341 9.93 -1.29 -12.77
N ASP A 342 9.91 -2.35 -13.58
CA ASP A 342 11.14 -3.09 -13.93
C ASP A 342 12.02 -2.23 -14.88
N PRO A 343 13.29 -1.95 -14.51
CA PRO A 343 14.19 -1.09 -15.29
C PRO A 343 14.54 -1.69 -16.67
N SER A 344 14.41 -3.01 -16.83
CA SER A 344 14.58 -3.69 -18.11
C SER A 344 13.34 -3.59 -19.01
N THR A 345 12.21 -3.22 -18.41
CA THR A 345 10.92 -3.10 -19.06
C THR A 345 10.75 -1.75 -19.71
N LEU A 346 11.45 -0.68 -19.31
CA LEU A 346 11.45 0.68 -19.92
C LEU A 346 10.35 0.89 -20.97
N ILE A 347 9.09 0.73 -20.54
CA ILE A 347 7.92 1.15 -21.28
C ILE A 347 7.92 2.65 -21.00
N ILE A 348 8.80 3.36 -21.73
CA ILE A 348 8.99 4.81 -21.69
C ILE A 348 7.77 5.53 -22.29
N LEU A 349 6.76 4.82 -22.75
CA LEU A 349 5.51 5.40 -23.16
C LEU A 349 4.41 4.82 -22.31
N PHE A 350 3.59 5.71 -21.75
CA PHE A 350 2.35 5.43 -21.03
C PHE A 350 2.45 5.37 -19.50
N TYR A 351 2.79 6.56 -19.01
CA TYR A 351 2.56 7.04 -17.67
C TYR A 351 1.12 6.79 -17.20
N PHE A 352 0.99 6.32 -15.96
CA PHE A 352 -0.29 6.14 -15.25
C PHE A 352 -1.12 7.42 -15.18
N LEU A 353 -2.45 7.28 -15.05
CA LEU A 353 -3.35 8.40 -14.75
C LEU A 353 -2.79 9.27 -13.61
N MET A 354 -2.42 8.70 -12.47
CA MET A 354 -1.89 9.49 -11.35
C MET A 354 -0.58 10.23 -11.65
N PHE A 355 0.26 9.72 -12.56
CA PHE A 355 1.56 10.32 -12.90
C PHE A 355 1.36 11.64 -13.65
N PHE A 356 0.51 11.67 -14.67
CA PHE A 356 0.24 12.91 -15.42
C PHE A 356 -0.55 13.93 -14.63
N ILE A 357 -1.42 13.46 -13.74
CA ILE A 357 -2.30 14.35 -12.99
C ILE A 357 -1.52 15.10 -11.90
N SER A 358 -0.61 14.40 -11.21
CA SER A 358 0.03 14.91 -9.99
C SER A 358 1.56 15.08 -10.06
N GLY A 359 2.23 14.62 -11.13
CA GLY A 359 3.69 14.67 -11.26
C GLY A 359 4.44 13.60 -10.45
N LYS A 360 3.73 12.59 -9.94
CA LYS A 360 4.27 11.52 -9.08
C LYS A 360 4.83 10.35 -9.88
N THR A 361 5.97 9.82 -9.45
CA THR A 361 6.61 8.61 -9.98
C THR A 361 5.74 7.36 -9.84
N LEU A 362 6.02 6.31 -10.64
CA LEU A 362 5.36 5.00 -10.48
C LEU A 362 5.56 4.41 -9.08
N ARG A 363 6.69 4.74 -8.44
CA ARG A 363 6.97 4.30 -7.08
C ARG A 363 6.14 5.02 -6.04
N GLU A 364 6.00 6.32 -6.15
CA GLU A 364 5.07 7.06 -5.31
C GLU A 364 3.63 6.57 -5.51
N CYS A 365 3.22 6.21 -6.73
CA CYS A 365 1.91 5.61 -6.98
C CYS A 365 1.76 4.25 -6.28
N GLN A 366 2.79 3.39 -6.31
CA GLN A 366 2.76 2.11 -5.58
C GLN A 366 2.65 2.34 -4.06
N HIS A 367 3.43 3.27 -3.52
CA HIS A 367 3.37 3.65 -2.10
C HIS A 367 2.00 4.18 -1.70
N ILE A 368 1.36 4.98 -2.57
CA ILE A 368 -0.03 5.45 -2.37
C ILE A 368 -0.99 4.27 -2.32
N TYR A 369 -0.91 3.32 -3.25
CA TYR A 369 -1.77 2.11 -3.24
C TYR A 369 -1.57 1.25 -1.97
N LEU A 370 -0.33 1.12 -1.49
CA LEU A 370 -0.01 0.35 -0.28
C LEU A 370 -0.51 1.04 1.00
N ARG A 371 -0.54 2.38 1.05
CA ARG A 371 -1.20 3.12 2.15
C ARG A 371 -2.72 3.05 2.05
N PHE A 372 -3.23 3.19 0.83
CA PHE A 372 -4.64 3.22 0.51
C PHE A 372 -5.39 1.99 1.02
N LYS A 373 -4.82 0.79 0.83
CA LYS A 373 -5.49 -0.46 1.22
C LYS A 373 -5.89 -0.48 2.68
N ASP A 374 -5.02 0.05 3.56
CA ASP A 374 -5.21 -0.02 5.00
C ASP A 374 -6.25 1.00 5.48
N LEU A 375 -6.26 2.19 4.86
CA LEU A 375 -7.18 3.29 5.17
C LEU A 375 -8.62 3.05 4.68
N ILE A 376 -8.79 2.40 3.52
CA ILE A 376 -10.11 2.32 2.87
C ILE A 376 -10.88 1.04 3.17
N PHE A 377 -10.21 -0.11 3.28
CA PHE A 377 -10.91 -1.38 3.53
C PHE A 377 -11.03 -1.67 5.04
N ASP A 378 -11.11 -0.66 5.91
CA ASP A 378 -11.10 -0.79 7.39
C ASP A 378 -12.44 -1.16 8.03
N GLY A 379 -13.53 -1.05 7.27
CA GLY A 379 -14.87 -1.39 7.72
C GLY A 379 -15.11 -2.90 7.82
N TRP A 380 -15.63 -3.34 8.97
CA TRP A 380 -16.22 -4.67 9.15
C TRP A 380 -17.46 -4.89 8.26
N THR A 381 -18.04 -3.81 7.73
CA THR A 381 -19.26 -3.81 6.91
C THR A 381 -19.04 -3.05 5.61
N ARG A 382 -19.45 -3.65 4.49
CA ARG A 382 -19.57 -2.97 3.19
C ARG A 382 -20.96 -2.33 3.07
N PRO A 383 -21.13 -1.23 2.33
CA PRO A 383 -20.11 -0.51 1.55
C PRO A 383 -19.10 0.26 2.43
N TYR A 384 -17.88 0.46 1.92
CA TYR A 384 -16.82 1.21 2.61
C TYR A 384 -17.09 2.71 2.61
N ASN A 385 -16.47 3.41 3.55
CA ASN A 385 -16.67 4.85 3.73
C ASN A 385 -16.12 5.65 2.53
N SER A 386 -17.04 6.18 1.72
CA SER A 386 -16.70 6.93 0.51
C SER A 386 -16.06 8.30 0.81
N ALA A 387 -16.33 8.90 1.98
CA ALA A 387 -15.76 10.19 2.34
C ALA A 387 -14.25 10.10 2.59
N VAL A 388 -13.78 9.02 3.21
CA VAL A 388 -12.34 8.77 3.42
C VAL A 388 -11.64 8.58 2.07
N LEU A 389 -12.26 7.81 1.18
CA LEU A 389 -11.77 7.59 -0.19
C LEU A 389 -11.63 8.91 -0.97
N GLU A 390 -12.65 9.75 -0.95
CA GLU A 390 -12.64 11.03 -1.64
C GLU A 390 -11.62 12.00 -1.06
N MET A 391 -11.51 12.08 0.27
CA MET A 391 -10.51 12.91 0.94
C MET A 391 -9.09 12.48 0.55
N PHE A 392 -8.82 11.18 0.55
CA PHE A 392 -7.54 10.62 0.12
C PHE A 392 -7.23 10.93 -1.35
N MET A 393 -8.21 10.77 -2.25
CA MET A 393 -8.02 11.12 -3.67
C MET A 393 -7.71 12.60 -3.85
N LYS A 394 -8.44 13.49 -3.15
CA LYS A 394 -8.18 14.94 -3.19
C LYS A 394 -6.79 15.28 -2.68
N GLU A 395 -6.35 14.68 -1.57
CA GLU A 395 -5.00 14.89 -1.03
C GLU A 395 -3.92 14.37 -1.99
N ALA A 396 -4.14 13.20 -2.59
CA ALA A 396 -3.15 12.59 -3.47
C ALA A 396 -3.00 13.30 -4.83
N ILE A 397 -4.05 13.97 -5.31
CA ILE A 397 -4.17 14.41 -6.70
C ILE A 397 -4.36 15.93 -6.83
N GLY A 398 -4.95 16.56 -5.82
CA GLY A 398 -5.40 17.95 -5.84
C GLY A 398 -6.77 18.14 -6.48
N GLU A 399 -7.14 19.40 -6.69
CA GLU A 399 -8.44 19.82 -7.24
C GLU A 399 -8.40 20.19 -8.72
N LYS A 400 -7.42 19.67 -9.47
CA LYS A 400 -7.30 19.86 -10.92
C LYS A 400 -8.46 19.22 -11.69
N ASN A 401 -8.73 19.75 -12.88
CA ASN A 401 -9.74 19.27 -13.82
C ASN A 401 -9.13 18.45 -14.96
N LEU A 402 -9.93 17.64 -15.67
CA LEU A 402 -9.41 16.75 -16.72
C LEU A 402 -8.67 17.53 -17.82
N ASP A 403 -9.14 18.73 -18.18
CA ASP A 403 -8.51 19.58 -19.20
C ASP A 403 -7.10 20.08 -18.82
N ASP A 404 -6.73 20.08 -17.54
CA ASP A 404 -5.37 20.39 -17.08
C ASP A 404 -4.34 19.38 -17.63
N ILE A 405 -4.78 18.17 -17.98
CA ILE A 405 -3.94 17.13 -18.57
C ILE A 405 -3.91 17.35 -20.09
N LYS A 406 -2.85 17.97 -20.62
CA LYS A 406 -2.76 18.23 -22.08
C LYS A 406 -2.32 17.02 -22.90
N TYR A 407 -1.56 16.12 -22.30
CA TYR A 407 -1.12 14.87 -22.92
C TYR A 407 -0.89 13.83 -21.82
N PRO A 408 -1.16 12.54 -22.08
CA PRO A 408 -1.81 11.95 -23.25
C PRO A 408 -3.29 12.27 -23.27
N ARG A 409 -3.94 11.94 -24.39
CA ARG A 409 -5.40 11.83 -24.42
C ARG A 409 -5.82 10.66 -23.53
N LEU A 410 -6.76 10.91 -22.64
CA LEU A 410 -7.28 10.00 -21.62
C LEU A 410 -8.76 9.75 -21.85
N MET A 411 -9.16 8.51 -21.61
CA MET A 411 -10.52 8.02 -21.70
C MET A 411 -10.76 7.09 -20.51
N ILE A 412 -11.70 7.46 -19.64
CA ILE A 412 -11.96 6.78 -18.36
C ILE A 412 -13.40 6.28 -18.35
N SER A 413 -13.61 4.97 -18.22
CA SER A 413 -14.95 4.36 -18.22
C SER A 413 -15.70 4.61 -16.91
N THR A 414 -17.01 4.81 -17.00
CA THR A 414 -17.95 4.77 -15.87
C THR A 414 -19.32 4.34 -16.38
N VAL A 415 -20.17 3.79 -15.51
CA VAL A 415 -21.53 3.41 -15.88
C VAL A 415 -22.51 4.36 -15.21
N ARG A 416 -23.38 4.97 -16.02
CA ARG A 416 -24.51 5.75 -15.56
C ARG A 416 -25.69 4.81 -15.29
N ALA A 417 -26.11 4.78 -14.03
CA ALA A 417 -27.02 3.79 -13.45
C ALA A 417 -28.28 4.40 -12.82
N ASP A 418 -28.59 5.66 -13.11
CA ASP A 418 -29.84 6.33 -12.72
C ASP A 418 -31.04 5.98 -13.62
N PHE A 419 -30.87 5.08 -14.60
CA PHE A 419 -31.93 4.54 -15.44
C PHE A 419 -31.60 3.13 -15.96
N PHE A 420 -32.62 2.44 -16.48
CA PHE A 420 -32.51 1.12 -17.11
C PHE A 420 -32.96 1.19 -18.59
N PRO A 421 -32.20 0.60 -19.54
CA PRO A 421 -30.90 -0.05 -19.37
C PRO A 421 -29.79 0.95 -19.00
N VAL A 422 -28.86 0.52 -18.15
CA VAL A 422 -27.70 1.34 -17.75
C VAL A 422 -26.85 1.71 -18.98
N LYS A 423 -26.14 2.84 -18.94
CA LYS A 423 -25.30 3.29 -20.08
C LYS A 423 -23.84 3.42 -19.67
N LEU A 424 -22.96 2.93 -20.54
CA LEU A 424 -21.53 3.21 -20.47
C LEU A 424 -21.27 4.65 -20.90
N GLU A 425 -20.56 5.41 -20.06
CA GLU A 425 -20.08 6.75 -20.35
C GLU A 425 -18.55 6.79 -20.22
N PHE A 426 -17.92 7.71 -20.93
CA PHE A 426 -16.47 7.91 -20.89
C PHE A 426 -16.16 9.36 -20.55
N MET A 427 -15.40 9.56 -19.48
CA MET A 427 -14.84 10.86 -19.12
C MET A 427 -13.51 11.04 -19.84
N ARG A 428 -13.34 12.17 -20.54
CA ARG A 428 -12.19 12.42 -21.42
C ARG A 428 -11.55 13.76 -21.08
N ASN A 429 -10.26 13.90 -21.34
CA ASN A 429 -9.56 15.19 -21.27
C ASN A 429 -9.54 15.95 -22.61
N TYR A 430 -10.32 15.50 -23.59
CA TYR A 430 -10.41 16.10 -24.91
C TYR A 430 -11.84 16.01 -25.42
N GLN A 431 -12.16 16.89 -26.36
CA GLN A 431 -13.37 16.84 -27.16
C GLN A 431 -13.00 16.59 -28.63
N LEU A 432 -14.01 16.17 -29.41
CA LEU A 432 -13.87 16.06 -30.86
C LEU A 432 -13.86 17.47 -31.48
N PRO A 433 -13.25 17.64 -32.69
CA PRO A 433 -13.23 18.92 -33.40
C PRO A 433 -14.60 19.26 -34.01
N LEU A 434 -15.63 19.30 -33.17
CA LEU A 434 -17.05 19.52 -33.45
C LEU A 434 -17.57 20.65 -32.55
N SER A 435 -18.79 21.11 -32.81
CA SER A 435 -19.47 22.05 -31.89
C SER A 435 -19.75 21.42 -30.53
N GLU A 436 -20.03 22.26 -29.52
CA GLU A 436 -20.38 21.80 -28.16
C GLU A 436 -21.67 20.96 -28.15
N ASP A 437 -22.68 21.33 -28.94
CA ASP A 437 -23.93 20.60 -29.08
C ASP A 437 -23.71 19.21 -29.69
N GLU A 438 -22.88 19.11 -30.73
CA GLU A 438 -22.53 17.84 -31.36
C GLU A 438 -21.71 16.94 -30.45
N ASN A 439 -20.73 17.49 -29.72
CA ASN A 439 -19.98 16.76 -28.70
C ASN A 439 -20.92 16.23 -27.62
N SER A 440 -21.82 17.07 -27.12
CA SER A 440 -22.82 16.69 -26.10
C SER A 440 -23.74 15.57 -26.59
N ALA A 441 -24.20 15.63 -27.84
CA ALA A 441 -25.02 14.58 -28.46
C ALA A 441 -24.28 13.24 -28.61
N LEU A 442 -22.94 13.28 -28.77
CA LEU A 442 -22.07 12.11 -28.82
C LEU A 442 -21.58 11.64 -27.43
N GLY A 443 -22.01 12.30 -26.35
CA GLY A 443 -21.59 11.96 -24.98
C GLY A 443 -20.18 12.44 -24.59
N PHE A 444 -19.65 13.45 -25.29
CA PHE A 444 -18.42 14.15 -24.91
C PHE A 444 -18.77 15.34 -24.02
N THR A 445 -18.43 15.22 -22.73
CA THR A 445 -18.60 16.29 -21.73
C THR A 445 -17.46 17.31 -21.82
N ASP A 446 -17.67 18.52 -21.30
CA ASP A 446 -16.60 19.50 -21.16
C ASP A 446 -15.59 19.01 -20.09
N PRO A 447 -14.32 18.75 -20.47
CA PRO A 447 -13.32 18.28 -19.52
C PRO A 447 -12.97 19.28 -18.41
N SER A 448 -13.25 20.57 -18.61
CA SER A 448 -13.02 21.61 -17.60
C SER A 448 -14.02 21.53 -16.43
N GLU A 449 -15.15 20.84 -16.61
CA GLU A 449 -16.19 20.68 -15.58
C GLU A 449 -15.98 19.44 -14.70
N ILE A 450 -15.01 18.59 -15.02
CA ILE A 450 -14.81 17.31 -14.34
C ILE A 450 -13.50 17.34 -13.54
N PRO A 451 -13.59 17.48 -12.21
CA PRO A 451 -12.44 17.30 -11.33
C PRO A 451 -11.88 15.89 -11.45
N ILE A 452 -10.57 15.79 -11.48
CA ILE A 452 -9.89 14.52 -11.75
C ILE A 452 -10.14 13.49 -10.65
N TRP A 453 -10.09 13.93 -9.38
CA TRP A 453 -10.41 13.06 -8.24
C TRP A 453 -11.82 12.47 -8.36
N LYS A 454 -12.75 13.23 -8.94
CA LYS A 454 -14.15 12.82 -9.13
C LYS A 454 -14.28 11.82 -10.27
N ALA A 455 -13.56 12.03 -11.37
CA ALA A 455 -13.48 11.05 -12.45
C ALA A 455 -12.94 9.70 -11.95
N LEU A 456 -11.88 9.73 -11.14
CA LEU A 456 -11.30 8.54 -10.53
C LEU A 456 -12.27 7.86 -9.55
N ARG A 457 -13.00 8.64 -8.76
CA ARG A 457 -14.00 8.11 -7.84
C ARG A 457 -15.17 7.44 -8.56
N ARG A 458 -15.61 7.98 -9.69
CA ARG A 458 -16.69 7.43 -10.54
C ARG A 458 -16.27 6.10 -11.17
N THR A 459 -15.06 6.03 -11.75
CA THR A 459 -14.57 4.79 -12.39
C THR A 459 -14.29 3.70 -11.37
N SER A 460 -13.92 4.03 -10.12
CA SER A 460 -13.62 3.04 -9.07
C SER A 460 -14.82 2.67 -8.17
N ALA A 461 -16.04 3.08 -8.53
CA ALA A 461 -17.23 2.93 -7.69
C ALA A 461 -17.84 1.51 -7.77
N ALA A 462 -17.04 0.49 -7.45
CA ALA A 462 -17.42 -0.91 -7.60
C ALA A 462 -18.69 -1.23 -6.78
N PRO A 463 -19.77 -1.74 -7.41
CA PRO A 463 -20.95 -2.19 -6.67
C PRO A 463 -20.55 -3.22 -5.61
N MET A 464 -21.24 -3.22 -4.46
CA MET A 464 -20.91 -4.00 -3.26
C MET A 464 -19.72 -3.51 -2.44
N PHE A 465 -18.84 -2.67 -3.00
CA PHE A 465 -17.69 -2.11 -2.28
C PHE A 465 -17.90 -0.64 -1.93
N PHE A 466 -18.46 0.15 -2.85
CA PHE A 466 -18.64 1.58 -2.68
C PHE A 466 -20.03 2.02 -3.13
N SER A 467 -20.53 3.10 -2.53
CA SER A 467 -21.76 3.76 -2.96
C SER A 467 -21.56 4.42 -4.34
N PRO A 468 -22.64 4.56 -5.14
CA PRO A 468 -22.62 5.35 -6.36
C PRO A 468 -22.17 6.79 -6.10
N VAL A 469 -21.56 7.41 -7.11
CA VAL A 469 -21.10 8.80 -7.07
C VAL A 469 -22.16 9.69 -7.70
N ASP A 470 -22.45 10.84 -7.08
CA ASP A 470 -23.52 11.76 -7.49
C ASP A 470 -24.91 11.08 -7.59
N ASP A 471 -25.11 9.98 -6.86
CA ASP A 471 -26.29 9.10 -6.95
C ASP A 471 -26.61 8.59 -8.37
N LYS A 472 -25.60 8.57 -9.25
CA LYS A 472 -25.76 8.30 -10.69
C LYS A 472 -24.72 7.32 -11.24
N TYR A 473 -23.48 7.42 -10.78
CA TYR A 473 -22.34 6.77 -11.43
C TYR A 473 -21.79 5.60 -10.62
N ILE A 474 -21.57 4.48 -11.29
CA ILE A 474 -20.92 3.28 -10.75
C ILE A 474 -19.71 2.89 -11.61
N ASP A 475 -18.95 1.89 -11.14
CA ASP A 475 -17.71 1.41 -11.77
C ASP A 475 -17.88 1.08 -13.27
N GLY A 476 -16.92 1.53 -14.07
CA GLY A 476 -16.84 1.23 -15.51
C GLY A 476 -16.68 -0.27 -15.79
N GLY A 477 -16.13 -1.02 -14.84
CA GLY A 477 -15.86 -2.44 -14.90
C GLY A 477 -17.08 -3.34 -15.05
N ILE A 478 -18.28 -2.81 -14.88
CA ILE A 478 -19.52 -3.56 -15.14
C ILE A 478 -19.76 -3.76 -16.64
N ILE A 479 -19.23 -2.87 -17.50
CA ILE A 479 -19.44 -2.96 -18.96
C ILE A 479 -18.09 -3.00 -19.70
N ALA A 480 -17.15 -2.14 -19.32
CA ALA A 480 -15.87 -1.95 -20.00
C ALA A 480 -14.70 -2.10 -18.99
N ASN A 481 -14.58 -3.28 -18.36
CA ASN A 481 -13.48 -3.55 -17.42
C ASN A 481 -12.12 -3.70 -18.10
N ASN A 482 -12.13 -4.25 -19.32
CA ASN A 482 -11.01 -4.18 -20.25
C ASN A 482 -11.43 -3.24 -21.41
N PRO A 483 -11.04 -1.96 -21.37
CA PRO A 483 -11.54 -0.95 -22.32
C PRO A 483 -10.82 -1.01 -23.68
N THR A 484 -10.12 -2.10 -24.02
CA THR A 484 -9.32 -2.18 -25.26
C THR A 484 -10.18 -2.03 -26.51
N LEU A 485 -11.34 -2.70 -26.56
CA LEU A 485 -12.26 -2.59 -27.70
C LEU A 485 -12.87 -1.19 -27.79
N ASP A 486 -13.23 -0.60 -26.65
CA ASP A 486 -13.78 0.74 -26.59
C ASP A 486 -12.76 1.77 -27.09
N LEU A 487 -11.49 1.60 -26.73
CA LEU A 487 -10.39 2.46 -27.18
C LEU A 487 -10.14 2.34 -28.69
N LEU A 488 -10.26 1.13 -29.26
CA LEU A 488 -10.23 0.93 -30.70
C LEU A 488 -11.41 1.63 -31.38
N ALA A 489 -12.62 1.50 -30.82
CA ALA A 489 -13.81 2.16 -31.33
C ALA A 489 -13.69 3.69 -31.28
N GLU A 490 -13.13 4.24 -30.20
CA GLU A 490 -12.86 5.67 -30.04
C GLU A 490 -11.91 6.21 -31.12
N ALA A 491 -10.83 5.49 -31.42
CA ALA A 491 -9.89 5.86 -32.49
C ALA A 491 -10.57 5.85 -33.87
N GLN A 492 -11.43 4.86 -34.11
CA GLN A 492 -12.20 4.81 -35.36
C GLN A 492 -13.28 5.89 -35.44
N LEU A 493 -13.93 6.24 -34.33
CA LEU A 493 -14.87 7.36 -34.25
C LEU A 493 -14.17 8.67 -34.63
N TYR A 494 -12.98 8.93 -34.06
CA TYR A 494 -12.18 10.10 -34.41
C TYR A 494 -11.84 10.15 -35.91
N ASN A 495 -11.46 9.03 -36.51
CA ASN A 495 -11.20 8.93 -37.95
C ASN A 495 -12.48 9.12 -38.79
N GLY A 496 -13.61 8.61 -38.32
CA GLY A 496 -14.93 8.81 -38.93
C GLY A 496 -15.31 10.28 -38.98
N ILE A 497 -15.14 11.00 -37.87
CA ILE A 497 -15.39 12.45 -37.79
C ILE A 497 -14.48 13.22 -38.73
N ASN A 498 -13.18 12.93 -38.77
CA ASN A 498 -12.28 13.61 -39.71
C ASN A 498 -12.60 13.28 -41.18
N THR A 499 -13.17 12.10 -41.46
CA THR A 499 -13.72 11.80 -42.80
C THR A 499 -14.93 12.68 -43.11
N TYR A 500 -15.86 12.79 -42.17
CA TYR A 500 -17.05 13.63 -42.30
C TYR A 500 -16.72 15.11 -42.51
N LEU A 501 -15.75 15.63 -41.75
CA LEU A 501 -15.24 17.00 -41.85
C LEU A 501 -14.35 17.23 -43.09
N LYS A 502 -14.11 16.21 -43.91
CA LYS A 502 -13.23 16.25 -45.09
C LYS A 502 -11.79 16.68 -44.76
N ARG A 503 -11.27 16.23 -43.62
CA ARG A 503 -9.88 16.43 -43.14
C ARG A 503 -9.12 15.10 -43.08
N PRO A 504 -8.88 14.42 -44.21
CA PRO A 504 -8.19 13.12 -44.22
C PRO A 504 -6.77 13.17 -43.65
N GLU A 505 -6.11 14.32 -43.68
CA GLU A 505 -4.79 14.58 -43.11
C GLU A 505 -4.75 14.51 -41.58
N ASP A 506 -5.89 14.75 -40.91
CA ASP A 506 -6.00 14.70 -39.45
C ASP A 506 -6.32 13.30 -38.92
N LYS A 507 -6.52 12.31 -39.80
CA LYS A 507 -6.78 10.92 -39.42
C LYS A 507 -5.55 10.31 -38.76
N VAL A 508 -5.80 9.51 -37.73
CA VAL A 508 -4.77 8.77 -36.99
C VAL A 508 -4.64 7.34 -37.49
N GLU A 509 -3.40 6.86 -37.57
CA GLU A 509 -3.09 5.45 -37.80
C GLU A 509 -2.72 4.82 -36.46
N ILE A 510 -3.26 3.65 -36.13
CA ILE A 510 -2.89 2.96 -34.90
C ILE A 510 -1.56 2.21 -35.13
N GLY A 511 -0.54 2.57 -34.36
CA GLY A 511 0.78 1.95 -34.44
C GLY A 511 0.84 0.60 -33.71
N CYS A 512 0.39 0.57 -32.46
CA CYS A 512 0.21 -0.65 -31.68
C CYS A 512 -0.83 -0.49 -30.58
N VAL A 513 -1.32 -1.61 -30.06
CA VAL A 513 -2.23 -1.68 -28.92
C VAL A 513 -1.58 -2.47 -27.80
N LEU A 514 -1.40 -1.83 -26.64
CA LEU A 514 -0.93 -2.43 -25.41
C LEU A 514 -2.08 -2.53 -24.41
N SER A 515 -2.44 -3.73 -23.99
CA SER A 515 -3.44 -4.00 -22.96
C SER A 515 -2.76 -4.62 -21.73
N ILE A 516 -2.92 -4.02 -20.56
CA ILE A 516 -2.31 -4.48 -19.31
C ILE A 516 -3.39 -4.83 -18.30
N GLY A 517 -3.38 -6.08 -17.84
CA GLY A 517 -4.34 -6.64 -16.89
C GLY A 517 -3.89 -6.56 -15.45
N THR A 518 -4.87 -6.71 -14.55
CA THR A 518 -4.67 -6.76 -13.09
C THR A 518 -4.37 -8.19 -12.57
N GLY A 519 -3.89 -9.07 -13.44
CA GLY A 519 -3.49 -10.44 -13.12
C GLY A 519 -4.55 -11.49 -13.48
N GLN A 520 -4.08 -12.70 -13.78
CA GLN A 520 -4.93 -13.84 -14.16
C GLN A 520 -5.12 -14.74 -12.94
N ILE A 521 -6.37 -14.92 -12.52
CA ILE A 521 -6.69 -15.83 -11.43
C ILE A 521 -6.57 -17.30 -11.90
N PRO A 522 -6.10 -18.22 -11.05
CA PRO A 522 -5.98 -19.62 -11.43
C PRO A 522 -7.36 -20.29 -11.57
N LEU A 523 -7.45 -21.25 -12.49
CA LEU A 523 -8.67 -22.03 -12.70
C LEU A 523 -9.00 -22.84 -11.43
N SER A 524 -10.21 -22.63 -10.93
CA SER A 524 -10.75 -23.38 -9.80
C SER A 524 -11.91 -24.27 -10.29
N PRO A 525 -11.98 -25.54 -9.87
CA PRO A 525 -13.09 -26.39 -10.26
C PRO A 525 -14.39 -25.85 -9.67
N LEU A 526 -15.43 -25.78 -10.49
CA LEU A 526 -16.78 -25.47 -10.08
C LEU A 526 -17.65 -26.72 -10.27
N ASP A 527 -18.49 -27.00 -9.28
CA ASP A 527 -19.49 -28.06 -9.43
C ASP A 527 -20.48 -27.68 -10.54
N PRO A 528 -20.90 -28.64 -11.39
CA PRO A 528 -21.91 -28.39 -12.41
C PRO A 528 -23.16 -27.74 -11.81
N LEU A 529 -23.60 -26.64 -12.40
CA LEU A 529 -24.81 -25.94 -11.99
C LEU A 529 -26.05 -26.80 -12.28
N HIS A 530 -26.53 -27.52 -11.26
CA HIS A 530 -27.86 -28.14 -11.27
C HIS A 530 -28.82 -27.27 -10.44
N VAL A 531 -29.67 -26.51 -11.12
CA VAL A 531 -30.72 -25.70 -10.48
C VAL A 531 -31.94 -26.58 -10.23
N GLU A 532 -32.05 -27.14 -9.02
CA GLU A 532 -33.25 -27.84 -8.57
C GLU A 532 -34.17 -26.88 -7.80
N ILE A 533 -35.32 -26.52 -8.38
CA ILE A 533 -36.25 -25.51 -7.85
C ILE A 533 -36.84 -25.89 -6.48
N PHE A 534 -36.82 -27.18 -6.09
CA PHE A 534 -37.55 -27.69 -4.93
C PHE A 534 -36.70 -28.02 -3.70
N ASN A 535 -35.38 -27.81 -3.74
CA ASN A 535 -34.51 -28.04 -2.58
C ASN A 535 -33.82 -26.71 -2.17
N PRO A 536 -34.22 -26.11 -1.04
CA PRO A 536 -33.78 -24.77 -0.65
C PRO A 536 -32.28 -24.69 -0.33
N ILE A 537 -31.66 -25.78 0.13
CA ILE A 537 -30.22 -25.78 0.50
C ILE A 537 -29.34 -25.90 -0.76
N SER A 538 -29.66 -26.82 -1.67
CA SER A 538 -28.93 -26.92 -2.95
C SER A 538 -29.15 -25.67 -3.81
N SER A 539 -30.38 -25.11 -3.80
CA SER A 539 -30.70 -23.85 -4.48
C SER A 539 -29.84 -22.68 -4.02
N ALA A 540 -29.55 -22.58 -2.72
CA ALA A 540 -28.72 -21.50 -2.19
C ALA A 540 -27.26 -21.58 -2.67
N PHE A 541 -26.68 -22.80 -2.71
CA PHE A 541 -25.32 -23.01 -3.22
C PHE A 541 -25.24 -22.79 -4.74
N THR A 542 -26.23 -23.29 -5.49
CA THR A 542 -26.32 -23.08 -6.95
C THR A 542 -26.51 -21.60 -7.30
N PHE A 543 -27.32 -20.86 -6.54
CA PHE A 543 -27.50 -19.41 -6.73
C PHE A 543 -26.21 -18.63 -6.44
N LYS A 544 -25.43 -19.05 -5.42
CA LYS A 544 -24.12 -18.46 -5.13
C LYS A 544 -23.14 -18.69 -6.28
N ASN A 545 -23.05 -19.90 -6.83
CA ASN A 545 -22.17 -20.19 -7.96
C ASN A 545 -22.60 -19.45 -9.23
N LEU A 546 -23.91 -19.37 -9.51
CA LEU A 546 -24.43 -18.63 -10.66
C LEU A 546 -24.16 -17.13 -10.56
N SER A 547 -24.38 -16.53 -9.39
CA SER A 547 -24.09 -15.11 -9.18
C SER A 547 -22.60 -14.80 -9.29
N LEU A 548 -21.72 -15.69 -8.81
CA LEU A 548 -20.28 -15.58 -9.02
C LEU A 548 -19.91 -15.60 -10.51
N ILE A 549 -20.45 -16.55 -11.27
CA ILE A 549 -20.21 -16.65 -12.72
C ILE A 549 -20.72 -15.41 -13.45
N LEU A 550 -21.92 -14.92 -13.12
CA LEU A 550 -22.48 -13.73 -13.77
C LEU A 550 -21.61 -12.49 -13.48
N VAL A 551 -21.19 -12.28 -12.24
CA VAL A 551 -20.32 -11.15 -11.88
C VAL A 551 -18.97 -11.26 -12.58
N ASP A 552 -18.35 -12.45 -12.60
CA ASP A 552 -17.08 -12.70 -13.28
C ASP A 552 -17.18 -12.41 -14.78
N GLN A 553 -18.23 -12.90 -15.46
CA GLN A 553 -18.41 -12.69 -16.89
C GLN A 553 -18.72 -11.24 -17.25
N VAL A 554 -19.52 -10.55 -16.44
CA VAL A 554 -19.85 -9.13 -16.63
C VAL A 554 -18.62 -8.24 -16.40
N THR A 555 -17.74 -8.63 -15.47
CA THR A 555 -16.52 -7.89 -15.14
C THR A 555 -15.26 -8.50 -15.78
N ALA A 556 -15.41 -9.32 -16.82
CA ALA A 556 -14.30 -10.07 -17.40
C ALA A 556 -13.22 -9.15 -17.97
N THR A 557 -11.98 -9.36 -17.54
CA THR A 557 -10.78 -8.68 -18.08
C THR A 557 -9.97 -9.57 -19.02
N GLU A 558 -10.18 -10.89 -18.93
CA GLU A 558 -9.55 -11.94 -19.72
C GLU A 558 -10.59 -12.68 -20.58
N GLY A 559 -10.13 -13.56 -21.46
CA GLY A 559 -11.01 -14.34 -22.34
C GLY A 559 -11.60 -13.49 -23.47
N ALA A 560 -12.93 -13.46 -23.59
CA ALA A 560 -13.61 -12.89 -24.76
C ALA A 560 -13.21 -11.43 -25.10
N PRO A 561 -13.08 -10.48 -24.14
CA PRO A 561 -12.62 -9.11 -24.46
C PRO A 561 -11.23 -9.08 -25.11
N VAL A 562 -10.30 -9.91 -24.62
CA VAL A 562 -8.93 -10.01 -25.15
C VAL A 562 -8.92 -10.68 -26.53
N ASP A 563 -9.66 -11.77 -26.71
CA ASP A 563 -9.69 -12.50 -27.99
C ASP A 563 -10.34 -11.68 -29.10
N ARG A 564 -11.41 -10.95 -28.78
CA ARG A 564 -12.05 -9.99 -29.70
C ARG A 564 -11.09 -8.87 -30.06
N SER A 565 -10.42 -8.27 -29.08
CA SER A 565 -9.44 -7.19 -29.30
C SER A 565 -8.30 -7.65 -30.20
N ARG A 566 -7.73 -8.83 -29.92
CA ARG A 566 -6.67 -9.44 -30.71
C ARG A 566 -7.11 -9.70 -32.14
N SER A 567 -8.31 -10.25 -32.33
CA SER A 567 -8.86 -10.55 -33.66
C SER A 567 -9.07 -9.28 -34.48
N TRP A 568 -9.62 -8.23 -33.87
CA TRP A 568 -9.79 -6.93 -34.53
C TRP A 568 -8.46 -6.29 -34.89
N CYS A 569 -7.49 -6.26 -33.96
CA CYS A 569 -6.15 -5.75 -34.23
C CYS A 569 -5.48 -6.49 -35.40
N ASN A 570 -5.58 -7.82 -35.43
CA ASN A 570 -5.07 -8.62 -36.53
C ASN A 570 -5.75 -8.29 -37.87
N ALA A 571 -7.07 -8.08 -37.87
CA ALA A 571 -7.82 -7.72 -39.07
C ALA A 571 -7.40 -6.36 -39.67
N ILE A 572 -7.03 -5.40 -38.82
CA ILE A 572 -6.54 -4.07 -39.24
C ILE A 572 -5.01 -3.98 -39.37
N GLY A 573 -4.29 -5.10 -39.23
CA GLY A 573 -2.82 -5.15 -39.34
C GLY A 573 -2.07 -4.45 -38.20
N VAL A 574 -2.70 -4.30 -37.03
CA VAL A 574 -2.13 -3.63 -35.86
C VAL A 574 -1.57 -4.66 -34.87
N PRO A 575 -0.31 -4.51 -34.41
CA PRO A 575 0.25 -5.33 -33.34
C PRO A 575 -0.51 -5.16 -32.01
N PHE A 576 -0.97 -6.28 -31.45
CA PHE A 576 -1.66 -6.33 -30.15
C PHE A 576 -0.80 -7.03 -29.08
N PHE A 577 -0.66 -6.39 -27.92
CA PHE A 577 0.12 -6.87 -26.79
C PHE A 577 -0.80 -7.00 -25.58
N ARG A 578 -0.78 -8.17 -24.92
CA ARG A 578 -1.50 -8.40 -23.66
C ARG A 578 -0.50 -8.83 -22.59
N PHE A 579 -0.43 -8.07 -21.51
CA PHE A 579 0.35 -8.44 -20.32
C PHE A 579 -0.58 -8.58 -19.12
N SER A 580 -0.60 -9.76 -18.52
CA SER A 580 -1.36 -10.04 -17.32
C SER A 580 -0.69 -11.20 -16.62
N ALA A 581 -0.13 -10.94 -15.44
CA ALA A 581 0.66 -11.94 -14.72
C ALA A 581 -0.26 -13.03 -14.15
N PRO A 582 0.06 -14.32 -14.33
CA PRO A 582 -0.67 -15.38 -13.64
C PRO A 582 -0.43 -15.27 -12.14
N LEU A 583 -1.51 -15.19 -11.37
CA LEU A 583 -1.47 -15.06 -9.92
C LEU A 583 -1.46 -16.44 -9.26
N HIS A 584 -0.77 -16.55 -8.13
CA HIS A 584 -0.72 -17.79 -7.35
C HIS A 584 -2.08 -18.23 -6.78
N LYS A 585 -3.03 -17.31 -6.58
CA LYS A 585 -4.39 -17.56 -6.12
C LYS A 585 -5.35 -16.45 -6.56
N ASP A 586 -6.65 -16.63 -6.30
CA ASP A 586 -7.63 -15.57 -6.45
C ASP A 586 -7.47 -14.52 -5.33
N ILE A 587 -6.90 -13.36 -5.69
CA ILE A 587 -6.71 -12.22 -4.81
C ILE A 587 -7.94 -11.33 -4.88
N GLY A 588 -8.67 -11.21 -3.77
CA GLY A 588 -9.86 -10.37 -3.68
C GLY A 588 -9.57 -8.88 -3.90
N LEU A 589 -10.51 -8.19 -4.57
CA LEU A 589 -10.40 -6.77 -4.97
C LEU A 589 -10.10 -5.78 -3.81
N GLY A 590 -10.49 -6.14 -2.59
CA GLY A 590 -10.29 -5.34 -1.38
C GLY A 590 -9.43 -6.05 -0.33
N THR A 591 -8.50 -6.92 -0.73
CA THR A 591 -7.60 -7.56 0.23
C THR A 591 -6.71 -6.52 0.93
N LYS A 592 -6.43 -6.78 2.21
CA LYS A 592 -5.48 -6.02 3.04
C LYS A 592 -4.32 -6.87 3.52
N ASP A 593 -4.34 -8.15 3.17
CA ASP A 593 -3.35 -9.11 3.61
C ASP A 593 -2.01 -8.78 2.95
N ASP A 594 -1.04 -8.46 3.81
CA ASP A 594 0.26 -7.96 3.39
C ASP A 594 1.10 -9.04 2.70
N HIS A 595 0.92 -10.30 3.09
CA HIS A 595 1.60 -11.45 2.49
C HIS A 595 1.08 -11.73 1.08
N ASP A 596 -0.24 -11.73 0.93
CA ASP A 596 -0.91 -11.90 -0.37
C ASP A 596 -0.51 -10.81 -1.37
N ILE A 597 -0.45 -9.56 -0.91
CA ILE A 597 -0.03 -8.43 -1.74
C ILE A 597 1.44 -8.53 -2.11
N ALA A 598 2.31 -8.88 -1.16
CA ALA A 598 3.73 -9.09 -1.42
C ALA A 598 3.96 -10.21 -2.44
N HIS A 599 3.27 -11.34 -2.30
CA HIS A 599 3.36 -12.47 -3.23
C HIS A 599 2.78 -12.13 -4.60
N MET A 600 1.65 -11.42 -4.66
CA MET A 600 1.06 -10.94 -5.92
C MET A 600 2.03 -10.03 -6.69
N MET A 601 2.70 -9.10 -6.00
CA MET A 601 3.74 -8.27 -6.65
C MET A 601 4.92 -9.13 -7.13
N TRP A 602 5.30 -10.17 -6.38
CA TRP A 602 6.37 -11.08 -6.79
C TRP A 602 6.00 -11.93 -8.02
N ASP A 603 4.76 -12.41 -8.12
CA ASP A 603 4.26 -13.12 -9.31
C ASP A 603 4.45 -12.27 -10.58
N CYS A 604 4.27 -10.95 -10.45
CA CYS A 604 4.49 -10.01 -11.55
C CYS A 604 5.96 -9.91 -11.95
N VAL A 605 6.88 -9.84 -10.98
CA VAL A 605 8.33 -9.78 -11.22
C VAL A 605 8.81 -11.06 -11.92
N GLU A 606 8.31 -12.22 -11.50
CA GLU A 606 8.63 -13.48 -12.15
C GLU A 606 8.09 -13.51 -13.59
N TYR A 607 6.85 -13.07 -13.79
CA TYR A 607 6.24 -12.97 -15.11
C TYR A 607 7.01 -12.02 -16.04
N THR A 608 7.37 -10.81 -15.61
CA THR A 608 8.14 -9.87 -16.44
C THR A 608 9.52 -10.42 -16.78
N TYR A 609 10.19 -11.05 -15.82
CA TYR A 609 11.50 -11.67 -16.05
C TYR A 609 11.43 -12.76 -17.13
N GLN A 610 10.41 -13.62 -17.09
CA GLN A 610 10.18 -14.66 -18.10
C GLN A 610 9.89 -14.06 -19.49
N HIS A 611 9.20 -12.91 -19.55
CA HIS A 611 8.80 -12.24 -20.80
C HIS A 611 9.73 -11.09 -21.24
N ARG A 612 10.87 -10.87 -20.56
CA ARG A 612 11.78 -9.72 -20.77
C ARG A 612 12.23 -9.53 -22.22
N ALA A 613 12.39 -10.62 -22.98
CA ALA A 613 12.80 -10.54 -24.38
C ALA A 613 11.69 -9.93 -25.26
N TYR A 614 10.43 -10.27 -24.98
CA TYR A 614 9.26 -9.72 -25.66
C TYR A 614 9.06 -8.24 -25.30
N ILE A 615 9.14 -7.94 -24.00
CA ILE A 615 9.05 -6.58 -23.48
C ILE A 615 10.09 -5.67 -24.14
N ARG A 616 11.37 -6.08 -24.21
CA ARG A 616 12.42 -5.29 -24.89
C ARG A 616 12.11 -4.99 -26.35
N LYS A 617 11.51 -5.93 -27.10
CA LYS A 617 11.10 -5.69 -28.49
C LYS A 617 9.97 -4.68 -28.58
N LEU A 618 8.96 -4.77 -27.70
CA LEU A 618 7.90 -3.76 -27.60
C LEU A 618 8.48 -2.38 -27.29
N CYS A 619 9.44 -2.26 -26.38
CA CYS A 619 10.09 -0.97 -26.09
C CYS A 619 10.78 -0.39 -27.31
N THR A 620 11.43 -1.21 -28.12
CA THR A 620 12.04 -0.77 -29.39
C THR A 620 10.99 -0.27 -30.36
N LEU A 621 9.85 -0.96 -30.49
CA LEU A 621 8.71 -0.53 -31.30
C LEU A 621 8.15 0.82 -30.82
N LEU A 622 7.86 0.95 -29.52
CA LEU A 622 7.32 2.17 -28.92
C LEU A 622 8.27 3.37 -29.04
N LYS A 623 9.59 3.16 -29.00
CA LYS A 623 10.58 4.23 -29.21
C LYS A 623 10.63 4.71 -30.66
N ARG A 624 10.26 3.85 -31.61
CA ARG A 624 10.22 4.17 -33.05
C ARG A 624 8.90 4.82 -33.45
N ILE A 625 7.79 4.36 -32.87
CA ILE A 625 6.44 4.83 -33.16
C ILE A 625 6.02 5.95 -32.19
N GLY A 626 5.69 7.13 -32.74
CA GLY A 626 5.02 8.21 -32.02
C GLY A 626 5.88 9.43 -31.72
N LYS A 627 5.22 10.57 -31.47
CA LYS A 627 5.86 11.79 -30.94
C LYS A 627 6.21 11.54 -29.48
N THR A 628 7.49 11.37 -29.17
CA THR A 628 7.96 11.51 -27.78
C THR A 628 7.89 12.99 -27.45
N PRO A 629 7.10 13.45 -26.46
CA PRO A 629 7.23 14.83 -26.00
C PRO A 629 8.68 15.07 -25.58
N GLU A 630 9.22 16.25 -25.90
CA GLU A 630 10.50 16.68 -25.37
C GLU A 630 10.44 16.54 -23.85
N ARG A 631 11.33 15.71 -23.30
CA ARG A 631 11.37 15.41 -21.87
C ARG A 631 11.58 16.73 -21.13
N PRO A 632 10.80 17.07 -20.10
CA PRO A 632 11.38 17.88 -19.03
C PRO A 632 12.57 17.07 -18.52
N LEU A 633 13.78 17.64 -18.65
CA LEU A 633 15.00 17.02 -18.14
C LEU A 633 14.76 16.63 -16.67
N PRO A 634 14.99 15.37 -16.28
CA PRO A 634 15.04 15.03 -14.88
C PRO A 634 16.31 15.66 -14.32
N PHE A 635 16.14 16.82 -13.70
CA PHE A 635 17.15 17.64 -13.03
C PHE A 635 18.14 18.40 -13.94
N PRO A 636 18.46 19.68 -13.60
CA PRO A 636 19.63 20.34 -14.15
C PRO A 636 20.89 19.63 -13.66
N THR A 637 21.78 19.29 -14.57
CA THR A 637 23.15 18.89 -14.24
C THR A 637 23.85 20.03 -13.51
N ARG A 638 24.13 19.84 -12.22
CA ARG A 638 25.28 20.43 -11.54
C ARG A 638 25.97 19.35 -10.73
#